data_AF-A0A538GVB4-F1
#
_entry.id   AF-A0A538GVB4-F1
#
_cell.length_a   1.000
_cell.length_b   1.000
_cell.length_c   1.000
_cell.angle_alpha   90.00
_cell.angle_beta   90.00
_cell.angle_gamma   90.00
#
_symmetry.space_group_name_H-M   'P 1'
#
loop_
_entity.id
_entity.type
_entity.pdbx_description
1 polymer ?
#
loop_
_entity_poly.entity_id
_entity_poly.type
_entity_poly.pdbx_seq_one_letter_code
_entity_poly.pdbx_strand_id
1 'polypeptide(L)'
;GRTVATLHPNKTWTKKVSDPWSEVTWDANDTVLVADPRTDPDVGGLFRRLPQGEYLPTWRDERAGGGRGGEEQRAAERAGAHAGTPARSYLDSLGRSIVTVADNGPAGTYATRIEYDLEGNRLSVTDARGRVAVRYAYDILGHRLRSDGIDAGTRWVLNDIEGKPLFGWDSLDRRTHMRYDLLRRPIEVRLSTSGGAEAVVVQTEYGEAQGDALNHRGRIFRQLDSAGSVTFEAYDFKGNLLRSSRRLAAWYRSDPDWSTAPAPDAESFTSSTTFDALNRPVAATSPDGSVTRGSYNVANLLERVDVNLRGAGAATSFVGNLEYNAKGQRTSCSYGNGTVVELTYDPLTFRVDRISARAADGTILQDQSYTYDPMANVTAVRDAAQQAIFFANQRATPHSDYVYDAIYRLVAADGREHAGQVGLPQPEWSDASRSNLPHPNDGLAMRRYLERFEYDEVGNVVRVVHSQGDLASPGATLWNRRYQYRPDSNRLISTSLPGEPDQPTYAASPGYAERYLYDADGNMRQLPHLTALDHQHQDRLRSADLGGGGKAFFVYDAGGQRVRTVIERPDGTRRKERIYLGSLELYREYAANGQDVTLERETLHVRDDARRVALVETRTRGDDGSPERLIRFQLTNRLDSVSLELDETGALVSYEEYHPYGSTAYQGVRAALGASPKRYRFTGKERDEGTGFYYHGARYCAPWLGRWTTCDPPGVSDGVSAYVYARDNPVGYSDPAGTQSQPKSYDIGPFRLGNFQLSGIEPLHAELQLDLGDLFSGGTIGITSANAGGAVRLTSDVSIPALGLSGGVGSYRLGLEALRISNGIATADISGSAVLHSGPVTLDLSVSGYGETFVPRISLSNWRENLDSTVSNFRGWAGVFGRVDVGGLTVGAFSLSADARG
;
A
#
# COMPACT_ATOMS: atom_id res chain seq x y z
N GLY A 1 -33.62 -2.76 7.40
CA GLY A 1 -33.24 -3.78 8.40
C GLY A 1 -31.73 -3.81 8.52
N ARG A 2 -31.19 -4.26 9.66
CA ARG A 2 -29.73 -4.48 9.82
C ARG A 2 -29.36 -5.85 9.24
N THR A 3 -28.22 -5.96 8.57
CA THR A 3 -27.69 -7.24 8.11
C THR A 3 -27.16 -8.02 9.30
N VAL A 4 -27.77 -9.18 9.60
CA VAL A 4 -27.39 -10.03 10.75
C VAL A 4 -26.55 -11.23 10.34
N ALA A 5 -26.56 -11.61 9.06
CA ALA A 5 -25.70 -12.65 8.50
C ALA A 5 -25.50 -12.44 6.99
N THR A 6 -24.36 -12.93 6.51
CA THR A 6 -24.04 -13.01 5.08
C THR A 6 -23.66 -14.44 4.74
N LEU A 7 -24.44 -15.11 3.90
CA LEU A 7 -24.07 -16.41 3.31
C LEU A 7 -23.23 -16.17 2.05
N HIS A 8 -22.05 -16.78 1.98
CA HIS A 8 -21.13 -16.64 0.86
C HIS A 8 -21.30 -17.76 -0.18
N PRO A 9 -20.93 -17.53 -1.46
CA PRO A 9 -21.07 -18.54 -2.53
C PRO A 9 -20.33 -19.86 -2.28
N ASN A 10 -19.24 -19.82 -1.52
CA ASN A 10 -18.47 -21.00 -1.11
C ASN A 10 -19.09 -21.73 0.11
N LYS A 11 -20.32 -21.38 0.50
CA LYS A 11 -21.08 -21.98 1.60
C LYS A 11 -20.44 -21.80 2.98
N THR A 12 -19.66 -20.74 3.15
CA THR A 12 -19.33 -20.19 4.46
C THR A 12 -20.29 -19.06 4.79
N TRP A 13 -20.34 -18.61 6.05
CA TRP A 13 -21.13 -17.44 6.41
C TRP A 13 -20.48 -16.63 7.52
N THR A 14 -20.80 -15.35 7.54
CA THR A 14 -20.51 -14.46 8.67
C THR A 14 -21.80 -14.09 9.37
N LYS A 15 -21.73 -13.73 10.65
CA LYS A 15 -22.88 -13.22 11.40
C LYS A 15 -22.49 -12.11 12.35
N LYS A 16 -23.46 -11.24 12.65
CA LYS A 16 -23.35 -10.20 13.65
C LYS A 16 -24.47 -10.36 14.68
N VAL A 17 -24.09 -10.39 15.94
CA VAL A 17 -25.01 -10.45 17.09
C VAL A 17 -24.88 -9.14 17.84
N SER A 18 -25.90 -8.29 17.74
CA SER A 18 -25.91 -6.97 18.38
C SER A 18 -26.90 -6.94 19.54
N ASP A 19 -26.48 -6.33 20.65
CA ASP A 19 -27.33 -5.90 21.76
C ASP A 19 -27.28 -4.35 21.86
N PRO A 20 -27.95 -3.69 22.83
CA PRO A 20 -27.94 -2.22 22.94
C PRO A 20 -26.55 -1.59 23.17
N TRP A 21 -25.58 -2.34 23.69
CA TRP A 21 -24.28 -1.85 24.17
C TRP A 21 -23.09 -2.63 23.61
N SER A 22 -23.32 -3.70 22.84
CA SER A 22 -22.24 -4.48 22.22
C SER A 22 -22.64 -5.08 20.88
N GLU A 23 -21.63 -5.34 20.06
CA GLU A 23 -21.73 -6.09 18.82
C GLU A 23 -20.67 -7.19 18.81
N VAL A 24 -21.08 -8.42 18.49
CA VAL A 24 -20.19 -9.57 18.30
C VAL A 24 -20.20 -9.94 16.83
N THR A 25 -19.04 -9.85 16.18
CA THR A 25 -18.86 -10.20 14.78
C THR A 25 -18.19 -11.56 14.70
N TRP A 26 -18.86 -12.49 14.04
CA TRP A 26 -18.37 -13.83 13.74
C TRP A 26 -18.02 -13.89 12.27
N ASP A 27 -16.80 -14.29 11.98
CA ASP A 27 -16.34 -14.52 10.63
C ASP A 27 -16.59 -15.97 10.18
N ALA A 28 -16.17 -16.29 8.95
CA ALA A 28 -16.34 -17.61 8.35
C ALA A 28 -15.48 -18.71 8.99
N ASN A 29 -14.36 -18.37 9.63
CA ASN A 29 -13.54 -19.28 10.40
C ASN A 29 -14.18 -19.55 11.77
N ASP A 30 -14.74 -18.53 12.40
CA ASP A 30 -15.43 -18.66 13.70
C ASP A 30 -16.59 -19.68 13.64
N THR A 31 -17.28 -19.75 12.49
CA THR A 31 -18.45 -20.60 12.28
C THR A 31 -18.13 -21.96 11.64
N VAL A 32 -16.86 -22.23 11.29
CA VAL A 32 -16.45 -23.34 10.42
C VAL A 32 -16.78 -24.73 10.96
N LEU A 33 -16.93 -24.88 12.28
CA LEU A 33 -17.26 -26.15 12.95
C LEU A 33 -18.76 -26.39 13.13
N VAL A 34 -19.62 -25.43 12.76
CA VAL A 34 -21.08 -25.62 12.82
C VAL A 34 -21.51 -26.53 11.66
N ALA A 35 -21.70 -27.82 11.97
CA ALA A 35 -22.00 -28.86 10.98
C ALA A 35 -23.32 -28.64 10.22
N ASP A 36 -24.33 -28.07 10.87
CA ASP A 36 -25.60 -27.71 10.25
C ASP A 36 -25.94 -26.25 10.57
N PRO A 37 -25.83 -25.32 9.60
CA PRO A 37 -26.13 -23.90 9.82
C PRO A 37 -27.53 -23.63 10.39
N ARG A 38 -28.49 -24.55 10.23
CA ARG A 38 -29.85 -24.44 10.82
C ARG A 38 -29.86 -24.54 12.35
N THR A 39 -28.80 -25.09 12.92
CA THR A 39 -28.59 -25.25 14.37
C THR A 39 -27.92 -24.04 15.01
N ASP A 40 -27.44 -23.08 14.21
CA ASP A 40 -26.89 -21.84 14.73
C ASP A 40 -27.96 -21.11 15.57
N PRO A 41 -27.65 -20.73 16.83
CA PRO A 41 -28.64 -20.16 17.74
C PRO A 41 -29.16 -18.79 17.30
N ASP A 42 -28.35 -18.02 16.57
CA ASP A 42 -28.66 -16.64 16.20
C ASP A 42 -29.34 -16.58 14.83
N VAL A 43 -28.81 -17.34 13.87
CA VAL A 43 -29.18 -17.21 12.45
C VAL A 43 -29.75 -18.49 11.84
N GLY A 44 -29.82 -19.60 12.59
CA GLY A 44 -30.33 -20.88 12.10
C GLY A 44 -31.79 -20.84 11.64
N GLY A 45 -32.60 -19.92 12.19
CA GLY A 45 -33.95 -19.65 11.72
C GLY A 45 -34.01 -19.07 10.29
N LEU A 46 -32.97 -18.35 9.86
CA LEU A 46 -32.84 -17.83 8.48
C LEU A 46 -32.46 -18.97 7.53
N PHE A 47 -31.50 -19.81 7.90
CA PHE A 47 -31.10 -20.98 7.09
C PHE A 47 -32.25 -21.96 6.85
N ARG A 48 -33.17 -22.13 7.81
CA ARG A 48 -34.38 -22.95 7.62
C ARG A 48 -35.33 -22.43 6.54
N ARG A 49 -35.18 -21.18 6.11
CA ARG A 49 -35.99 -20.56 5.04
C ARG A 49 -35.32 -20.65 3.67
N LEU A 50 -34.04 -21.03 3.61
CA LEU A 50 -33.28 -21.17 2.38
C LEU A 50 -33.30 -22.63 1.89
N PRO A 51 -33.26 -22.86 0.56
CA PRO A 51 -33.02 -24.19 0.02
C PRO A 51 -31.73 -24.80 0.58
N GLN A 52 -31.79 -26.06 1.01
CA GLN A 52 -30.66 -26.72 1.68
C GLN A 52 -29.38 -26.73 0.85
N GLY A 53 -29.49 -26.84 -0.49
CA GLY A 53 -28.34 -26.85 -1.39
C GLY A 53 -27.55 -25.54 -1.45
N GLU A 54 -28.09 -24.43 -0.93
CA GLU A 54 -27.39 -23.13 -0.90
C GLU A 54 -26.31 -23.07 0.18
N TYR A 55 -26.41 -23.88 1.24
CA TYR A 55 -25.49 -23.84 2.38
C TYR A 55 -24.95 -25.22 2.82
N LEU A 56 -25.49 -26.32 2.27
CA LEU A 56 -24.97 -27.68 2.48
C LEU A 56 -24.57 -28.36 1.16
N PRO A 57 -23.59 -29.29 1.18
CA PRO A 57 -22.60 -29.50 2.25
C PRO A 57 -21.82 -28.21 2.54
N THR A 58 -21.40 -27.98 3.79
CA THR A 58 -20.66 -26.76 4.15
C THR A 58 -19.28 -26.75 3.47
N TRP A 59 -18.62 -25.59 3.44
CA TRP A 59 -17.23 -25.47 2.96
C TRP A 59 -16.30 -26.52 3.59
N ARG A 60 -16.47 -26.78 4.89
CA ARG A 60 -15.69 -27.75 5.66
C ARG A 60 -16.04 -29.18 5.27
N ASP A 61 -17.32 -29.52 5.15
CA ASP A 61 -17.76 -30.87 4.76
C ASP A 61 -17.20 -31.28 3.39
N GLU A 62 -17.12 -30.32 2.45
CA GLU A 62 -16.56 -30.55 1.13
C GLU A 62 -15.05 -30.85 1.13
N ARG A 63 -14.34 -30.58 2.24
CA ARG A 63 -12.87 -30.62 2.32
C ARG A 63 -12.32 -31.59 3.36
N ALA A 64 -12.98 -31.69 4.52
CA ALA A 64 -12.53 -32.49 5.66
C ALA A 64 -12.39 -33.98 5.34
N GLY A 65 -13.13 -34.50 4.35
CA GLY A 65 -13.05 -35.88 3.91
C GLY A 65 -11.88 -36.21 2.97
N GLY A 66 -11.02 -35.24 2.61
CA GLY A 66 -9.86 -35.44 1.74
C GLY A 66 -10.18 -35.56 0.23
N GLY A 67 -11.46 -35.54 -0.16
CA GLY A 67 -11.89 -35.66 -1.56
C GLY A 67 -11.41 -34.53 -2.48
N ARG A 68 -10.97 -33.39 -1.92
CA ARG A 68 -10.35 -32.26 -2.64
C ARG A 68 -8.82 -32.23 -2.56
N GLY A 69 -8.21 -33.28 -2.00
CA GLY A 69 -6.76 -33.38 -1.82
C GLY A 69 -6.31 -33.02 -0.39
N GLY A 70 -5.08 -33.41 -0.07
CA GLY A 70 -4.55 -33.30 1.30
C GLY A 70 -4.28 -31.86 1.76
N GLU A 71 -4.05 -30.93 0.84
CA GLU A 71 -3.85 -29.50 1.17
C GLU A 71 -5.16 -28.86 1.62
N GLU A 72 -6.25 -29.06 0.86
CA GLU A 72 -7.60 -28.61 1.21
C GLU A 72 -8.10 -29.26 2.52
N GLN A 73 -7.77 -30.54 2.75
CA GLN A 73 -8.08 -31.21 4.01
C GLN A 73 -7.35 -30.54 5.19
N ARG A 74 -6.04 -30.29 5.08
CA ARG A 74 -5.26 -29.60 6.11
C ARG A 74 -5.78 -28.19 6.36
N ALA A 75 -6.18 -27.46 5.31
CA ALA A 75 -6.79 -26.14 5.45
C ALA A 75 -8.08 -26.20 6.28
N ALA A 76 -8.95 -27.19 6.03
CA ALA A 76 -10.18 -27.39 6.79
C ALA A 76 -9.94 -27.85 8.25
N GLU A 77 -8.90 -28.66 8.49
CA GLU A 77 -8.48 -29.05 9.83
C GLU A 77 -7.93 -27.86 10.63
N ARG A 78 -7.04 -27.06 10.03
CA ARG A 78 -6.44 -25.87 10.66
C ARG A 78 -7.47 -24.78 10.91
N ALA A 79 -8.42 -24.56 9.99
CA ALA A 79 -9.50 -23.58 10.17
C ALA A 79 -10.32 -23.87 11.45
N GLY A 80 -10.45 -25.14 11.84
CA GLY A 80 -11.15 -25.53 13.06
C GLY A 80 -10.51 -24.97 14.35
N ALA A 81 -9.23 -24.61 14.34
CA ALA A 81 -8.56 -23.98 15.49
C ALA A 81 -9.02 -22.52 15.72
N HIS A 82 -9.67 -21.90 14.74
CA HIS A 82 -10.22 -20.55 14.80
C HIS A 82 -11.73 -20.54 15.12
N ALA A 83 -12.33 -21.70 15.35
CA ALA A 83 -13.76 -21.75 15.59
C ALA A 83 -14.11 -21.15 16.96
N GLY A 84 -15.13 -20.29 17.00
CA GLY A 84 -15.60 -19.67 18.23
C GLY A 84 -14.68 -18.60 18.81
N THR A 85 -13.95 -17.85 17.98
CA THR A 85 -13.08 -16.74 18.39
C THR A 85 -13.56 -15.37 17.85
N PRO A 86 -14.85 -15.01 18.02
CA PRO A 86 -15.40 -13.81 17.40
C PRO A 86 -14.83 -12.52 17.99
N ALA A 87 -14.72 -11.50 17.15
CA ALA A 87 -14.41 -10.14 17.62
C ALA A 87 -15.63 -9.51 18.30
N ARG A 88 -15.40 -8.75 19.37
CA ARG A 88 -16.45 -8.03 20.10
C ARG A 88 -16.15 -6.55 20.21
N SER A 89 -17.14 -5.71 19.93
CA SER A 89 -17.10 -4.27 20.14
C SER A 89 -18.10 -3.88 21.23
N TYR A 90 -17.68 -3.06 22.18
CA TYR A 90 -18.55 -2.41 23.17
C TYR A 90 -18.78 -0.97 22.74
N LEU A 91 -20.03 -0.53 22.83
CA LEU A 91 -20.51 0.74 22.30
C LEU A 91 -20.82 1.71 23.44
N ASP A 92 -20.61 3.00 23.20
CA ASP A 92 -21.17 4.04 24.06
C ASP A 92 -22.65 4.33 23.72
N SER A 93 -23.25 5.28 24.43
CA SER A 93 -24.65 5.68 24.21
C SER A 93 -24.93 6.32 22.85
N LEU A 94 -23.89 6.69 22.10
CA LEU A 94 -23.99 7.21 20.74
C LEU A 94 -23.74 6.13 19.68
N GLY A 95 -23.50 4.87 20.11
CA GLY A 95 -23.25 3.74 19.22
C GLY A 95 -21.82 3.67 18.70
N ARG A 96 -20.88 4.43 19.26
CA ARG A 96 -19.46 4.43 18.87
C ARG A 96 -18.72 3.32 19.60
N SER A 97 -17.83 2.59 18.92
CA SER A 97 -17.03 1.53 19.55
C SER A 97 -15.97 2.12 20.48
N ILE A 98 -16.11 1.88 21.78
CA ILE A 98 -15.17 2.34 22.83
C ILE A 98 -14.20 1.26 23.27
N VAL A 99 -14.52 -0.02 23.09
CA VAL A 99 -13.63 -1.13 23.37
C VAL A 99 -13.83 -2.20 22.30
N THR A 100 -12.78 -2.52 21.56
CA THR A 100 -12.76 -3.65 20.62
C THR A 100 -11.89 -4.76 21.21
N VAL A 101 -12.42 -5.97 21.27
CA VAL A 101 -11.76 -7.17 21.80
C VAL A 101 -11.60 -8.16 20.67
N ALA A 102 -10.35 -8.49 20.36
CA ALA A 102 -10.00 -9.61 19.50
C ALA A 102 -9.81 -10.86 20.35
N ASP A 103 -10.43 -11.98 19.98
CA ASP A 103 -10.31 -13.25 20.69
C ASP A 103 -9.26 -14.11 19.97
N ASN A 104 -8.14 -14.42 20.65
CA ASN A 104 -7.11 -15.29 20.11
C ASN A 104 -7.24 -16.73 20.65
N GLY A 105 -8.45 -17.11 21.07
CA GLY A 105 -8.77 -18.42 21.60
C GLY A 105 -7.96 -18.74 22.85
N PRO A 106 -7.28 -19.90 22.92
CA PRO A 106 -6.48 -20.28 24.10
C PRO A 106 -5.35 -19.30 24.45
N ALA A 107 -4.90 -18.48 23.49
CA ALA A 107 -3.86 -17.47 23.72
C ALA A 107 -4.38 -16.19 24.40
N GLY A 108 -5.70 -16.09 24.64
CA GLY A 108 -6.34 -15.00 25.36
C GLY A 108 -6.99 -13.96 24.46
N THR A 109 -7.56 -12.93 25.07
CA THR A 109 -8.28 -11.85 24.39
C THR A 109 -7.50 -10.54 24.48
N TYR A 110 -7.47 -9.77 23.39
CA TYR A 110 -6.72 -8.51 23.31
C TYR A 110 -7.70 -7.33 23.12
N ALA A 111 -7.75 -6.44 24.11
CA ALA A 111 -8.67 -5.31 24.13
C ALA A 111 -7.97 -4.01 23.72
N THR A 112 -8.49 -3.32 22.72
CA THR A 112 -8.11 -1.93 22.39
C THR A 112 -9.24 -1.00 22.84
N ARG A 113 -8.90 0.02 23.63
CA ARG A 113 -9.88 0.99 24.15
C ARG A 113 -9.68 2.36 23.50
N ILE A 114 -10.76 2.96 23.05
CA ILE A 114 -10.78 4.30 22.47
C ILE A 114 -11.62 5.21 23.38
N GLU A 115 -11.06 6.36 23.74
CA GLU A 115 -11.79 7.43 24.39
C GLU A 115 -12.18 8.47 23.37
N TYR A 116 -13.41 8.96 23.42
CA TYR A 116 -13.93 10.00 22.55
C TYR A 116 -14.35 11.21 23.37
N ASP A 117 -14.33 12.39 22.74
CA ASP A 117 -15.06 13.54 23.24
C ASP A 117 -16.56 13.46 22.87
N LEU A 118 -17.31 14.52 23.17
CA LEU A 118 -18.73 14.63 22.85
C LEU A 118 -19.00 14.83 21.34
N GLU A 119 -18.01 15.28 20.57
CA GLU A 119 -18.15 15.57 19.14
C GLU A 119 -17.81 14.35 18.26
N GLY A 120 -17.19 13.31 18.82
CA GLY A 120 -16.76 12.14 18.06
C GLY A 120 -15.26 12.06 17.81
N ASN A 121 -14.48 13.02 18.29
CA ASN A 121 -13.04 12.99 18.10
C ASN A 121 -12.41 12.00 19.08
N ARG A 122 -11.48 11.18 18.59
CA ARG A 122 -10.74 10.20 19.40
C ARG A 122 -9.74 10.93 20.28
N LEU A 123 -9.90 10.93 21.59
CA LEU A 123 -8.99 11.55 22.54
C LEU A 123 -7.79 10.67 22.88
N SER A 124 -7.99 9.37 23.01
CA SER A 124 -6.90 8.43 23.34
C SER A 124 -7.17 7.03 22.82
N VAL A 125 -6.10 6.29 22.54
CA VAL A 125 -6.15 4.86 22.21
C VAL A 125 -5.25 4.12 23.19
N THR A 126 -5.82 3.13 23.90
CA THR A 126 -5.11 2.25 24.82
C THR A 126 -4.99 0.85 24.22
N ASP A 127 -3.78 0.32 24.20
CA ASP A 127 -3.46 -0.99 23.62
C ASP A 127 -3.85 -2.17 24.53
N ALA A 128 -3.73 -3.39 24.01
CA ALA A 128 -4.03 -4.63 24.74
C ALA A 128 -3.13 -4.89 25.95
N ARG A 129 -2.03 -4.14 26.10
CA ARG A 129 -1.13 -4.18 27.24
C ARG A 129 -1.45 -3.10 28.27
N GLY A 130 -2.55 -2.35 28.08
CA GLY A 130 -3.00 -1.29 28.97
C GLY A 130 -2.22 0.02 28.84
N ARG A 131 -1.41 0.19 27.80
CA ARG A 131 -0.61 1.40 27.57
C ARG A 131 -1.38 2.35 26.67
N VAL A 132 -1.39 3.63 27.00
CA VAL A 132 -1.99 4.65 26.12
C VAL A 132 -1.06 4.86 24.94
N ALA A 133 -1.35 4.21 23.81
CA ALA A 133 -0.52 4.23 22.60
C ALA A 133 -0.44 5.62 21.97
N VAL A 134 -1.56 6.35 21.97
CA VAL A 134 -1.61 7.72 21.47
C VAL A 134 -2.67 8.55 22.20
N ARG A 135 -2.39 9.84 22.40
CA ARG A 135 -3.38 10.86 22.78
C ARG A 135 -3.48 11.92 21.70
N TYR A 136 -4.65 12.53 21.57
CA TYR A 136 -4.91 13.59 20.63
C TYR A 136 -5.54 14.80 21.33
N ALA A 137 -5.28 15.98 20.79
CA ALA A 137 -6.00 17.20 21.14
C ALA A 137 -6.49 17.88 19.87
N TYR A 138 -7.68 18.48 19.94
CA TYR A 138 -8.39 19.06 18.81
C TYR A 138 -8.75 20.52 19.09
N ASP A 139 -8.98 21.29 18.02
CA ASP A 139 -9.73 22.53 18.12
C ASP A 139 -11.25 22.27 18.16
N ILE A 140 -12.05 23.32 18.33
CA ILE A 140 -13.51 23.23 18.38
C ILE A 140 -14.16 22.87 17.02
N LEU A 141 -13.39 22.79 15.94
CA LEU A 141 -13.84 22.37 14.62
C LEU A 141 -13.44 20.91 14.33
N GLY A 142 -12.87 20.20 15.30
CA GLY A 142 -12.40 18.82 15.16
C GLY A 142 -11.06 18.69 14.44
N HIS A 143 -10.31 19.78 14.21
CA HIS A 143 -8.98 19.67 13.63
C HIS A 143 -7.97 19.23 14.69
N ARG A 144 -7.17 18.19 14.38
CA ARG A 144 -6.13 17.70 15.28
C ARG A 144 -4.98 18.71 15.42
N LEU A 145 -4.78 19.22 16.63
CA LEU A 145 -3.72 20.16 17.00
C LEU A 145 -2.48 19.47 17.57
N ARG A 146 -2.66 18.34 18.24
CA ARG A 146 -1.58 17.61 18.91
C ARG A 146 -1.81 16.11 18.81
N SER A 147 -0.71 15.36 18.68
CA SER A 147 -0.68 13.92 18.89
C SER A 147 0.51 13.54 19.77
N ASP A 148 0.27 12.83 20.87
CA ASP A 148 1.31 12.28 21.76
C ASP A 148 1.34 10.76 21.64
N GLY A 149 2.26 10.22 20.85
CA GLY A 149 2.42 8.78 20.66
C GLY A 149 3.57 8.19 21.49
N ILE A 150 3.38 6.99 22.05
CA ILE A 150 4.45 6.27 22.76
C ILE A 150 5.59 5.84 21.81
N ASP A 151 5.26 5.63 20.54
CA ASP A 151 6.20 5.22 19.51
C ASP A 151 6.70 6.42 18.71
N ALA A 152 5.79 7.27 18.22
CA ALA A 152 6.09 8.34 17.26
C ALA A 152 6.46 9.70 17.88
N GLY A 153 6.54 9.77 19.21
CA GLY A 153 6.75 11.03 19.93
C GLY A 153 5.53 11.96 19.86
N THR A 154 5.75 13.20 20.28
CA THR A 154 4.78 14.30 20.21
C THR A 154 4.89 15.03 18.88
N ARG A 155 3.74 15.31 18.24
CA ARG A 155 3.63 16.22 17.09
C ARG A 155 2.55 17.27 17.34
N TRP A 156 2.80 18.47 16.83
CA TRP A 156 1.88 19.59 16.89
C TRP A 156 1.61 20.13 15.50
N VAL A 157 0.39 20.63 15.29
CA VAL A 157 0.00 21.36 14.09
C VAL A 157 -0.81 22.58 14.50
N LEU A 158 -0.45 23.74 13.96
CA LEU A 158 -1.27 24.93 14.00
C LEU A 158 -1.84 25.15 12.60
N ASN A 159 -3.17 25.08 12.48
CA ASN A 159 -3.87 25.37 11.24
C ASN A 159 -4.26 26.84 11.14
N ASP A 160 -4.52 27.31 9.93
CA ASP A 160 -5.22 28.57 9.71
C ASP A 160 -6.75 28.39 9.82
N ILE A 161 -7.47 29.50 9.60
CA ILE A 161 -8.93 29.53 9.67
C ILE A 161 -9.66 28.67 8.63
N GLU A 162 -8.96 28.20 7.58
CA GLU A 162 -9.49 27.26 6.58
C GLU A 162 -9.10 25.80 6.91
N GLY A 163 -8.47 25.54 8.05
CA GLY A 163 -7.97 24.22 8.43
C GLY A 163 -6.66 23.82 7.74
N LYS A 164 -6.00 24.72 7.00
CA LYS A 164 -4.72 24.41 6.34
C LYS A 164 -3.56 24.52 7.32
N PRO A 165 -2.59 23.58 7.33
CA PRO A 165 -1.45 23.66 8.24
C PRO A 165 -0.59 24.90 7.97
N LEU A 166 -0.34 25.71 9.00
CA LEU A 166 0.61 26.83 8.96
C LEU A 166 1.94 26.43 9.57
N PHE A 167 1.91 25.84 10.76
CA PHE A 167 3.10 25.38 11.46
C PHE A 167 2.94 23.95 11.94
N GLY A 168 4.05 23.23 11.99
CA GLY A 168 4.14 21.92 12.60
C GLY A 168 5.39 21.81 13.45
N TRP A 169 5.34 21.01 14.51
CA TRP A 169 6.47 20.71 15.39
C TRP A 169 6.51 19.23 15.73
N ASP A 170 7.72 18.69 15.95
CA ASP A 170 7.93 17.32 16.42
C ASP A 170 8.85 17.26 17.66
N SER A 171 9.12 16.05 18.16
CA SER A 171 9.90 15.86 19.40
C SER A 171 11.41 16.01 19.21
N LEU A 172 11.84 16.32 17.99
CA LEU A 172 13.22 16.64 17.65
C LEU A 172 13.44 18.16 17.49
N ASP A 173 12.50 18.97 17.98
CA ASP A 173 12.49 20.44 17.86
C ASP A 173 12.59 20.92 16.41
N ARG A 174 12.11 20.11 15.44
CA ARG A 174 11.99 20.54 14.05
C ARG A 174 10.66 21.24 13.90
N ARG A 175 10.68 22.42 13.30
CA ARG A 175 9.49 23.21 13.00
C ARG A 175 9.35 23.37 11.49
N THR A 176 8.22 22.94 10.96
CA THR A 176 7.81 23.21 9.57
C THR A 176 6.90 24.43 9.53
N HIS A 177 7.09 25.31 8.56
CA HIS A 177 6.23 26.46 8.31
C HIS A 177 5.81 26.47 6.84
N MET A 178 4.50 26.35 6.59
CA MET A 178 3.92 26.32 5.25
C MET A 178 3.42 27.71 4.86
N ARG A 179 3.79 28.17 3.67
CA ARG A 179 3.28 29.41 3.09
C ARG A 179 2.38 29.13 1.90
N TYR A 180 1.40 30.00 1.74
CA TYR A 180 0.38 29.89 0.71
C TYR A 180 0.30 31.17 -0.13
N ASP A 181 -0.16 31.03 -1.38
CA ASP A 181 -0.56 32.18 -2.21
C ASP A 181 -1.98 32.68 -1.86
N LEU A 182 -2.46 33.68 -2.60
CA LEU A 182 -3.81 34.25 -2.42
C LEU A 182 -4.93 33.25 -2.73
N LEU A 183 -4.67 32.23 -3.55
CA LEU A 183 -5.59 31.12 -3.81
C LEU A 183 -5.42 29.98 -2.79
N ARG A 184 -4.64 30.22 -1.75
CA ARG A 184 -4.41 29.33 -0.62
C ARG A 184 -3.82 27.99 -1.08
N ARG A 185 -2.96 28.02 -2.10
CA ARG A 185 -2.15 26.91 -2.59
C ARG A 185 -0.74 26.99 -2.00
N PRO A 186 -0.13 25.87 -1.60
CA PRO A 186 1.19 25.89 -0.97
C PRO A 186 2.25 26.36 -1.96
N ILE A 187 3.08 27.32 -1.54
CA ILE A 187 4.18 27.91 -2.32
C ILE A 187 5.55 27.67 -1.69
N GLU A 188 5.63 27.51 -0.36
CA GLU A 188 6.89 27.21 0.32
C GLU A 188 6.65 26.28 1.51
N VAL A 189 7.60 25.39 1.75
CA VAL A 189 7.78 24.70 3.03
C VAL A 189 9.12 25.15 3.59
N ARG A 190 9.09 25.70 4.79
CA ARG A 190 10.26 26.19 5.52
C ARG A 190 10.54 25.27 6.70
N LEU A 191 11.82 25.03 6.98
CA LEU A 191 12.27 24.18 8.07
C LEU A 191 13.23 24.96 8.97
N SER A 192 13.04 24.86 10.28
CA SER A 192 14.00 25.31 11.29
C SER A 192 14.15 24.22 12.34
N THR A 193 15.37 23.97 12.82
CA THR A 193 15.65 22.97 13.87
C THR A 193 16.18 23.68 15.11
N SER A 194 15.66 23.32 16.29
CA SER A 194 16.11 23.82 17.60
C SER A 194 16.20 25.35 17.68
N GLY A 195 15.23 26.06 17.07
CA GLY A 195 15.17 27.53 17.06
C GLY A 195 16.17 28.21 16.13
N GLY A 196 16.84 27.47 15.24
CA GLY A 196 17.70 28.02 14.19
C GLY A 196 16.94 28.82 13.12
N ALA A 197 17.68 29.40 12.17
CA ALA A 197 17.10 30.13 11.05
C ALA A 197 16.22 29.21 10.17
N GLU A 198 15.16 29.78 9.59
CA GLU A 198 14.31 29.06 8.63
C GLU A 198 15.02 28.93 7.27
N ALA A 199 15.13 27.70 6.77
CA ALA A 199 15.54 27.38 5.41
C ALA A 199 14.32 27.01 4.56
N VAL A 200 14.26 27.48 3.31
CA VAL A 200 13.21 27.06 2.37
C VAL A 200 13.59 25.71 1.77
N VAL A 201 12.95 24.62 2.24
CA VAL A 201 13.28 23.25 1.81
C VAL A 201 12.47 22.80 0.60
N VAL A 202 11.28 23.38 0.39
CA VAL A 202 10.47 23.18 -0.82
C VAL A 202 9.94 24.53 -1.29
N GLN A 203 9.96 24.77 -2.60
CA GLN A 203 9.30 25.92 -3.24
C GLN A 203 8.48 25.45 -4.43
N THR A 204 7.25 25.94 -4.56
CA THR A 204 6.33 25.60 -5.65
C THR A 204 5.88 26.86 -6.37
N GLU A 205 6.12 26.90 -7.68
CA GLU A 205 5.72 27.96 -8.58
C GLU A 205 4.57 27.49 -9.46
N TYR A 206 3.46 28.22 -9.42
CA TYR A 206 2.30 27.96 -10.27
C TYR A 206 2.40 28.74 -11.59
N GLY A 207 1.68 28.23 -12.59
CA GLY A 207 1.87 28.60 -13.98
C GLY A 207 1.22 29.89 -14.45
N GLU A 208 0.69 30.74 -13.56
CA GLU A 208 0.02 31.99 -13.95
C GLU A 208 0.92 32.93 -14.77
N ALA A 209 2.24 32.90 -14.53
CA ALA A 209 3.22 33.71 -15.26
C ALA A 209 3.63 33.14 -16.63
N GLN A 210 3.23 31.91 -16.98
CA GLN A 210 3.71 31.19 -18.17
C GLN A 210 2.79 31.32 -19.40
N GLY A 211 1.65 32.02 -19.26
CA GLY A 211 0.65 32.16 -20.32
C GLY A 211 -0.14 30.88 -20.59
N ASP A 212 -0.97 30.93 -21.64
CA ASP A 212 -2.06 29.96 -21.85
C ASP A 212 -1.70 28.86 -22.85
N ALA A 213 -0.67 29.07 -23.68
CA ALA A 213 -0.33 28.22 -24.82
C ALA A 213 0.00 26.76 -24.45
N LEU A 214 0.45 26.52 -23.21
CA LEU A 214 0.87 25.21 -22.70
C LEU A 214 0.02 24.74 -21.51
N ASN A 215 -1.16 25.35 -21.31
CA ASN A 215 -2.15 24.98 -20.28
C ASN A 215 -1.62 25.06 -18.83
N HIS A 216 -0.79 26.07 -18.53
CA HIS A 216 -0.13 26.23 -17.23
C HIS A 216 -0.99 26.89 -16.15
N ARG A 217 -2.05 27.63 -16.50
CA ARG A 217 -2.88 28.33 -15.51
C ARG A 217 -3.46 27.36 -14.47
N GLY A 218 -3.28 27.68 -13.18
CA GLY A 218 -3.75 26.84 -12.09
C GLY A 218 -2.91 25.58 -11.82
N ARG A 219 -1.93 25.27 -12.66
CA ARG A 219 -1.05 24.09 -12.56
C ARG A 219 0.32 24.48 -12.00
N ILE A 220 1.04 23.50 -11.47
CA ILE A 220 2.43 23.70 -11.05
C ILE A 220 3.28 23.83 -12.31
N PHE A 221 4.12 24.86 -12.38
CA PHE A 221 5.10 25.05 -13.45
C PHE A 221 6.49 24.59 -13.02
N ARG A 222 6.89 24.89 -11.78
CA ARG A 222 8.19 24.49 -11.25
C ARG A 222 8.08 24.12 -9.78
N GLN A 223 8.80 23.08 -9.38
CA GLN A 223 8.95 22.70 -7.98
C GLN A 223 10.44 22.51 -7.67
N LEU A 224 10.87 23.11 -6.58
CA LEU A 224 12.22 23.01 -6.02
C LEU A 224 12.11 22.20 -4.73
N ASP A 225 12.92 21.14 -4.59
CA ASP A 225 12.84 20.16 -3.50
C ASP A 225 14.24 19.70 -3.07
N SER A 226 14.34 18.77 -2.11
CA SER A 226 15.64 18.24 -1.67
C SER A 226 16.42 17.54 -2.78
N ALA A 227 15.75 17.06 -3.83
CA ALA A 227 16.36 16.39 -4.97
C ALA A 227 16.71 17.34 -6.12
N GLY A 228 16.45 18.65 -6.03
CA GLY A 228 16.82 19.65 -7.02
C GLY A 228 15.60 20.40 -7.56
N SER A 229 15.52 20.57 -8.87
CA SER A 229 14.40 21.25 -9.53
C SER A 229 13.70 20.35 -10.54
N VAL A 230 12.37 20.44 -10.58
CA VAL A 230 11.54 19.85 -11.64
C VAL A 230 10.69 20.94 -12.29
N THR A 231 10.71 20.99 -13.62
CA THR A 231 9.88 21.88 -14.44
C THR A 231 8.83 21.05 -15.15
N PHE A 232 7.58 21.45 -15.03
CA PHE A 232 6.42 20.88 -15.70
C PHE A 232 6.13 21.75 -16.93
N GLU A 233 6.56 21.28 -18.10
CA GLU A 233 6.74 22.13 -19.28
C GLU A 233 5.47 22.30 -20.12
N ALA A 234 4.55 21.33 -20.06
CA ALA A 234 3.29 21.40 -20.80
C ALA A 234 2.24 20.45 -20.21
N TYR A 235 0.97 20.89 -20.29
CA TYR A 235 -0.20 20.07 -19.97
C TYR A 235 -1.13 19.97 -21.19
N ASP A 236 -1.93 18.92 -21.26
CA ASP A 236 -3.06 18.87 -22.20
C ASP A 236 -4.29 19.61 -21.65
N PHE A 237 -5.35 19.67 -22.45
CA PHE A 237 -6.59 20.36 -22.09
C PHE A 237 -7.36 19.71 -20.91
N LYS A 238 -7.03 18.44 -20.57
CA LYS A 238 -7.58 17.74 -19.40
C LYS A 238 -6.67 17.90 -18.17
N GLY A 239 -5.49 18.50 -18.34
CA GLY A 239 -4.51 18.74 -17.31
C GLY A 239 -3.56 17.58 -17.05
N ASN A 240 -3.44 16.63 -17.99
CA ASN A 240 -2.39 15.62 -17.91
C ASN A 240 -1.03 16.25 -18.24
N LEU A 241 0.01 15.84 -17.52
CA LEU A 241 1.38 16.30 -17.76
C LEU A 241 1.93 15.69 -19.04
N LEU A 242 2.20 16.52 -20.05
CA LEU A 242 2.74 16.09 -21.33
C LEU A 242 4.26 16.00 -21.34
N ARG A 243 4.93 16.87 -20.58
CA ARG A 243 6.40 16.93 -20.56
C ARG A 243 6.91 17.55 -19.27
N SER A 244 8.00 17.00 -18.75
CA SER A 244 8.72 17.56 -17.60
C SER A 244 10.23 17.35 -17.72
N SER A 245 11.00 18.22 -17.08
CA SER A 245 12.45 18.09 -16.94
C SER A 245 12.89 18.21 -15.49
N ARG A 246 13.83 17.35 -15.06
CA ARG A 246 14.44 17.39 -13.73
C ARG A 246 15.93 17.68 -13.81
N ARG A 247 16.40 18.58 -12.94
CA ARG A 247 17.82 18.80 -12.63
C ARG A 247 18.08 18.48 -11.17
N LEU A 248 19.16 17.76 -10.88
CA LEU A 248 19.40 17.22 -9.55
C LEU A 248 20.05 18.24 -8.60
N ALA A 249 19.86 18.07 -7.31
CA ALA A 249 20.60 18.83 -6.30
C ALA A 249 22.07 18.41 -6.26
N ALA A 250 22.99 19.36 -6.30
CA ALA A 250 24.42 19.12 -6.12
C ALA A 250 24.78 18.76 -4.66
N TRP A 251 23.90 19.11 -3.70
CA TRP A 251 24.12 19.03 -2.25
C TRP A 251 23.37 17.86 -1.57
N TYR A 252 23.62 16.62 -1.98
CA TYR A 252 22.89 15.45 -1.46
C TYR A 252 23.12 15.09 0.03
N ARG A 253 23.99 15.82 0.76
CA ARG A 253 24.31 15.55 2.17
C ARG A 253 23.38 16.25 3.17
N SER A 254 22.65 17.27 2.73
CA SER A 254 21.83 18.12 3.59
C SER A 254 20.60 18.63 2.85
N ASP A 255 19.61 19.12 3.59
CA ASP A 255 18.43 19.76 3.01
C ASP A 255 18.82 21.10 2.36
N PRO A 256 18.19 21.52 1.25
CA PRO A 256 18.43 22.82 0.62
C PRO A 256 17.95 23.98 1.48
N ASP A 257 18.52 25.15 1.22
CA ASP A 257 17.86 26.43 1.47
C ASP A 257 17.66 27.17 0.15
N TRP A 258 16.47 27.05 -0.45
CA TRP A 258 16.14 27.71 -1.70
C TRP A 258 16.08 29.23 -1.60
N SER A 259 16.06 29.80 -0.40
CA SER A 259 16.15 31.26 -0.22
C SER A 259 17.49 31.84 -0.68
N THR A 260 18.56 31.03 -0.71
CA THR A 260 19.87 31.43 -1.22
C THR A 260 20.05 31.14 -2.71
N ALA A 261 19.01 30.66 -3.39
CA ALA A 261 19.02 30.25 -4.80
C ALA A 261 20.21 29.35 -5.19
N PRO A 262 20.44 28.21 -4.50
CA PRO A 262 21.51 27.30 -4.84
C PRO A 262 21.29 26.69 -6.24
N ALA A 263 22.36 26.56 -7.03
CA ALA A 263 22.27 26.11 -8.41
C ALA A 263 22.25 24.58 -8.51
N PRO A 264 21.19 23.94 -9.04
CA PRO A 264 21.18 22.50 -9.28
C PRO A 264 22.23 22.09 -10.34
N ASP A 265 22.49 20.79 -10.43
CA ASP A 265 23.37 20.20 -11.43
C ASP A 265 22.93 20.61 -12.85
N ALA A 266 23.92 20.75 -13.75
CA ALA A 266 23.68 21.19 -15.13
C ALA A 266 22.95 20.12 -15.99
N GLU A 267 23.14 18.84 -15.65
CA GLU A 267 22.50 17.71 -16.33
C GLU A 267 20.97 17.76 -16.13
N SER A 268 20.22 17.56 -17.22
CA SER A 268 18.77 17.68 -17.24
C SER A 268 18.15 16.43 -17.85
N PHE A 269 17.21 15.82 -17.12
CA PHE A 269 16.51 14.61 -17.52
C PHE A 269 15.09 14.93 -17.93
N THR A 270 14.74 14.68 -19.19
CA THR A 270 13.43 15.02 -19.74
C THR A 270 12.58 13.77 -19.93
N SER A 271 11.29 13.85 -19.62
CA SER A 271 10.32 12.80 -19.91
C SER A 271 9.05 13.40 -20.50
N SER A 272 8.35 12.62 -21.31
CA SER A 272 7.08 13.05 -21.91
C SER A 272 6.07 11.91 -21.96
N THR A 273 4.78 12.26 -21.94
CA THR A 273 3.68 11.30 -22.04
C THR A 273 2.64 11.85 -23.01
N THR A 274 2.07 10.98 -23.84
CA THR A 274 0.91 11.29 -24.67
C THR A 274 -0.29 10.48 -24.20
N PHE A 275 -1.45 11.11 -24.25
CA PHE A 275 -2.70 10.54 -23.79
C PHE A 275 -3.70 10.45 -24.94
N ASP A 276 -4.58 9.46 -24.89
CA ASP A 276 -5.72 9.40 -25.78
C ASP A 276 -6.93 10.19 -25.29
N ALA A 277 -8.01 10.21 -26.08
CA ALA A 277 -9.26 10.88 -25.74
C ALA A 277 -9.94 10.32 -24.48
N LEU A 278 -9.55 9.15 -23.98
CA LEU A 278 -10.05 8.53 -22.74
C LEU A 278 -9.12 8.77 -21.55
N ASN A 279 -8.13 9.67 -21.68
CA ASN A 279 -7.19 10.04 -20.62
C ASN A 279 -6.18 8.93 -20.25
N ARG A 280 -5.91 8.00 -21.18
CA ARG A 280 -5.00 6.87 -20.95
C ARG A 280 -3.65 7.15 -21.58
N PRO A 281 -2.53 6.84 -20.89
CA PRO A 281 -1.21 6.99 -21.49
C PRO A 281 -1.06 6.00 -22.66
N VAL A 282 -0.76 6.50 -23.85
CA VAL A 282 -0.54 5.69 -25.06
C VAL A 282 0.91 5.66 -25.50
N ALA A 283 1.70 6.68 -25.12
CA ALA A 283 3.15 6.63 -25.22
C ALA A 283 3.81 7.41 -24.07
N ALA A 284 4.90 6.89 -23.53
CA ALA A 284 5.75 7.56 -22.55
C ALA A 284 7.21 7.48 -22.99
N THR A 285 7.89 8.62 -23.04
CA THR A 285 9.31 8.73 -23.41
C THR A 285 10.15 8.98 -22.17
N SER A 286 11.11 8.10 -21.90
CA SER A 286 12.08 8.25 -20.79
C SER A 286 13.31 9.09 -21.21
N PRO A 287 14.14 9.54 -20.24
CA PRO A 287 15.29 10.39 -20.53
C PRO A 287 16.35 9.79 -21.47
N ASP A 288 16.44 8.46 -21.57
CA ASP A 288 17.32 7.74 -22.50
C ASP A 288 16.78 7.70 -23.94
N GLY A 289 15.60 8.30 -24.18
CA GLY A 289 14.91 8.30 -25.48
C GLY A 289 14.08 7.04 -25.74
N SER A 290 13.98 6.09 -24.79
CA SER A 290 13.10 4.94 -24.97
C SER A 290 11.63 5.36 -24.95
N VAL A 291 10.83 4.87 -25.92
CA VAL A 291 9.39 5.17 -26.01
C VAL A 291 8.58 3.91 -25.71
N THR A 292 7.94 3.87 -24.54
CA THR A 292 7.00 2.80 -24.14
C THR A 292 5.61 3.10 -24.66
N ARG A 293 4.94 2.14 -25.28
CA ARG A 293 3.62 2.28 -25.91
C ARG A 293 2.66 1.22 -25.38
N GLY A 294 1.52 1.67 -24.85
CA GLY A 294 0.43 0.81 -24.39
C GLY A 294 -0.71 0.79 -25.39
N SER A 295 -1.20 -0.39 -25.76
CA SER A 295 -2.44 -0.56 -26.53
C SER A 295 -3.53 -1.13 -25.64
N TYR A 296 -4.78 -0.71 -25.85
CA TYR A 296 -5.92 -1.08 -25.03
C TYR A 296 -7.00 -1.76 -25.86
N ASN A 297 -7.64 -2.78 -25.30
CA ASN A 297 -8.74 -3.49 -25.94
C ASN A 297 -10.06 -2.69 -25.90
N VAL A 298 -11.11 -3.23 -26.54
CA VAL A 298 -12.45 -2.62 -26.59
C VAL A 298 -13.12 -2.46 -25.22
N ALA A 299 -12.66 -3.21 -24.21
CA ALA A 299 -13.13 -3.12 -22.82
C ALA A 299 -12.32 -2.11 -21.98
N ASN A 300 -11.45 -1.31 -22.61
CA ASN A 300 -10.62 -0.31 -21.94
C ASN A 300 -9.56 -0.91 -20.98
N LEU A 301 -9.11 -2.14 -21.24
CA LEU A 301 -8.05 -2.82 -20.48
C LEU A 301 -6.77 -2.87 -21.32
N LEU A 302 -5.60 -2.78 -20.66
CA LEU A 302 -4.31 -2.86 -21.34
C LEU A 302 -4.16 -4.22 -22.03
N GLU A 303 -3.80 -4.24 -23.30
CA GLU A 303 -3.69 -5.44 -24.14
C GLU A 303 -2.23 -5.72 -24.52
N ARG A 304 -1.45 -4.68 -24.84
CA ARG A 304 -0.07 -4.80 -25.31
C ARG A 304 0.84 -3.71 -24.76
N VAL A 305 2.12 -4.04 -24.62
CA VAL A 305 3.20 -3.10 -24.28
C VAL A 305 4.39 -3.33 -25.21
N ASP A 306 4.69 -2.32 -26.01
CA ASP A 306 5.82 -2.31 -26.95
C ASP A 306 6.76 -1.13 -26.61
N VAL A 307 8.06 -1.29 -26.82
CA VAL A 307 9.06 -0.27 -26.49
C VAL A 307 10.02 -0.05 -27.66
N ASN A 308 10.11 1.19 -28.12
CA ASN A 308 11.19 1.65 -28.99
C ASN A 308 12.41 1.97 -28.11
N LEU A 309 13.25 0.98 -27.83
CA LEU A 309 14.40 1.11 -26.92
C LEU A 309 15.40 2.15 -27.44
N ARG A 310 15.67 3.19 -26.64
CA ARG A 310 16.61 4.29 -26.94
C ARG A 310 16.36 4.95 -28.30
N GLY A 311 15.09 5.13 -28.66
CA GLY A 311 14.69 5.71 -29.94
C GLY A 311 14.87 4.78 -31.15
N ALA A 312 15.07 3.48 -30.95
CA ALA A 312 15.14 2.51 -32.05
C ALA A 312 13.87 2.57 -32.94
N GLY A 313 14.05 2.54 -34.25
CA GLY A 313 12.94 2.60 -35.21
C GLY A 313 12.01 1.39 -35.12
N ALA A 314 12.55 0.21 -34.81
CA ALA A 314 11.77 -1.00 -34.54
C ALA A 314 11.38 -1.06 -33.05
N ALA A 315 10.11 -1.39 -32.78
CA ALA A 315 9.64 -1.63 -31.42
C ALA A 315 9.96 -3.06 -30.98
N THR A 316 10.38 -3.21 -29.73
CA THR A 316 10.52 -4.51 -29.05
C THR A 316 9.24 -4.76 -28.26
N SER A 317 8.57 -5.88 -28.50
CA SER A 317 7.39 -6.25 -27.72
C SER A 317 7.82 -6.80 -26.36
N PHE A 318 7.17 -6.34 -25.29
CA PHE A 318 7.37 -6.87 -23.94
C PHE A 318 6.14 -7.60 -23.44
N VAL A 319 4.96 -7.09 -23.77
CA VAL A 319 3.67 -7.76 -23.55
C VAL A 319 2.98 -7.87 -24.89
N GLY A 320 2.93 -9.08 -25.44
CA GLY A 320 2.31 -9.39 -26.73
C GLY A 320 0.79 -9.57 -26.66
N ASN A 321 0.26 -10.00 -25.51
CA ASN A 321 -1.18 -10.06 -25.26
C ASN A 321 -1.48 -10.13 -23.75
N LEU A 322 -2.59 -9.51 -23.34
CA LEU A 322 -3.18 -9.62 -22.00
C LEU A 322 -4.66 -9.99 -22.12
N GLU A 323 -5.04 -11.08 -21.48
CA GLU A 323 -6.41 -11.58 -21.46
C GLU A 323 -7.04 -11.44 -20.09
N TYR A 324 -8.35 -11.27 -20.06
CA TYR A 324 -9.11 -10.97 -18.85
C TYR A 324 -10.38 -11.80 -18.77
N ASN A 325 -10.78 -12.15 -17.55
CA ASN A 325 -12.10 -12.72 -17.28
C ASN A 325 -13.19 -11.61 -17.21
N ALA A 326 -14.45 -12.02 -17.03
CA ALA A 326 -15.58 -11.09 -16.94
C ALA A 326 -15.53 -10.12 -15.73
N LYS A 327 -14.64 -10.35 -14.74
CA LYS A 327 -14.38 -9.45 -13.61
C LYS A 327 -13.23 -8.47 -13.87
N GLY A 328 -12.62 -8.52 -15.06
CA GLY A 328 -11.44 -7.72 -15.39
C GLY A 328 -10.15 -8.23 -14.71
N GLN A 329 -10.15 -9.45 -14.18
CA GLN A 329 -8.94 -10.09 -13.64
C GLN A 329 -8.17 -10.76 -14.78
N ARG A 330 -6.84 -10.68 -14.76
CA ARG A 330 -5.99 -11.23 -15.83
C ARG A 330 -6.02 -12.75 -15.83
N THR A 331 -6.29 -13.38 -16.96
CA THR A 331 -6.24 -14.85 -17.12
C THR A 331 -4.99 -15.33 -17.82
N SER A 332 -4.44 -14.52 -18.72
CA SER A 332 -3.21 -14.84 -19.46
C SER A 332 -2.40 -13.59 -19.79
N CYS A 333 -1.08 -13.73 -19.80
CA CYS A 333 -0.12 -12.73 -20.23
C CYS A 333 0.96 -13.38 -21.09
N SER A 334 1.04 -12.98 -22.36
CA SER A 334 2.09 -13.44 -23.27
C SER A 334 3.21 -12.40 -23.35
N TYR A 335 4.43 -12.77 -22.98
CA TYR A 335 5.61 -11.91 -23.02
C TYR A 335 6.36 -11.98 -24.34
N GLY A 336 7.12 -10.92 -24.63
CA GLY A 336 7.89 -10.78 -25.87
C GLY A 336 9.01 -11.81 -26.06
N ASN A 337 9.50 -12.41 -24.98
CA ASN A 337 10.45 -13.54 -25.03
C ASN A 337 9.77 -14.90 -25.27
N GLY A 338 8.46 -14.91 -25.58
CA GLY A 338 7.65 -16.10 -25.81
C GLY A 338 7.18 -16.81 -24.54
N THR A 339 7.49 -16.30 -23.35
CA THR A 339 6.95 -16.83 -22.09
C THR A 339 5.48 -16.50 -21.97
N VAL A 340 4.65 -17.46 -21.55
CA VAL A 340 3.22 -17.25 -21.27
C VAL A 340 2.96 -17.51 -19.79
N VAL A 341 2.33 -16.55 -19.12
CA VAL A 341 1.88 -16.65 -17.72
C VAL A 341 0.36 -16.77 -17.69
N GLU A 342 -0.15 -17.80 -17.05
CA GLU A 342 -1.58 -18.06 -16.89
C GLU A 342 -1.97 -17.98 -15.42
N LEU A 343 -3.12 -17.36 -15.15
CA LEU A 343 -3.72 -17.28 -13.82
C LEU A 343 -5.10 -17.91 -13.86
N THR A 344 -5.35 -18.84 -12.93
CA THR A 344 -6.68 -19.39 -12.69
C THR A 344 -7.23 -18.90 -11.37
N TYR A 345 -8.56 -18.91 -11.27
CA TYR A 345 -9.29 -18.36 -10.15
C TYR A 345 -10.34 -19.34 -9.67
N ASP A 346 -10.53 -19.41 -8.36
CA ASP A 346 -11.67 -20.12 -7.78
C ASP A 346 -12.98 -19.44 -8.26
N PRO A 347 -13.93 -20.18 -8.84
CA PRO A 347 -15.11 -19.59 -9.48
C PRO A 347 -16.14 -19.01 -8.50
N LEU A 348 -16.03 -19.31 -7.20
CA LEU A 348 -16.96 -18.86 -6.17
C LEU A 348 -16.44 -17.63 -5.41
N THR A 349 -15.12 -17.57 -5.22
CA THR A 349 -14.44 -16.54 -4.43
C THR A 349 -13.64 -15.56 -5.28
N PHE A 350 -13.37 -15.90 -6.55
CA PHE A 350 -12.53 -15.15 -7.49
C PHE A 350 -11.09 -14.94 -7.01
N ARG A 351 -10.63 -15.75 -6.06
CA ARG A 351 -9.24 -15.73 -5.58
C ARG A 351 -8.35 -16.50 -6.54
N VAL A 352 -7.10 -16.09 -6.71
CA VAL A 352 -6.13 -16.85 -7.53
C VAL A 352 -5.87 -18.20 -6.87
N ASP A 353 -6.16 -19.29 -7.57
CA ASP A 353 -5.84 -20.64 -7.11
C ASP A 353 -4.54 -21.17 -7.75
N ARG A 354 -4.12 -20.62 -8.90
CA ARG A 354 -2.89 -21.04 -9.59
C ARG A 354 -2.27 -19.91 -10.41
N ILE A 355 -0.94 -19.85 -10.40
CA ILE A 355 -0.12 -19.04 -11.30
C ILE A 355 0.88 -19.97 -11.97
N SER A 356 0.79 -20.12 -13.30
CA SER A 356 1.71 -20.95 -14.07
C SER A 356 2.44 -20.12 -15.14
N ALA A 357 3.69 -20.46 -15.41
CA ALA A 357 4.50 -19.83 -16.46
C ALA A 357 5.17 -20.89 -17.32
N ARG A 358 5.05 -20.75 -18.63
CA ARG A 358 5.64 -21.65 -19.64
C ARG A 358 6.55 -20.86 -20.57
N ALA A 359 7.72 -21.40 -20.85
CA ALA A 359 8.62 -20.89 -21.88
C ALA A 359 8.02 -21.13 -23.29
N ALA A 360 8.64 -20.51 -24.30
CA ALA A 360 8.23 -20.64 -25.70
C ALA A 360 8.25 -22.09 -26.23
N ASP A 361 9.15 -22.92 -25.69
CA ASP A 361 9.29 -24.35 -26.04
C ASP A 361 8.32 -25.27 -25.27
N GLY A 362 7.46 -24.70 -24.42
CA GLY A 362 6.50 -25.42 -23.57
C GLY A 362 7.04 -25.85 -22.21
N THR A 363 8.32 -25.60 -21.90
CA THR A 363 8.91 -25.89 -20.59
C THR A 363 8.16 -25.14 -19.49
N ILE A 364 7.74 -25.86 -18.44
CA ILE A 364 7.09 -25.25 -17.28
C ILE A 364 8.18 -24.65 -16.38
N LEU A 365 8.14 -23.34 -16.22
CA LEU A 365 9.12 -22.57 -15.43
C LEU A 365 8.66 -22.37 -13.98
N GLN A 366 7.35 -22.16 -13.81
CA GLN A 366 6.69 -21.92 -12.53
C GLN A 366 5.29 -22.52 -12.59
N ASP A 367 4.84 -23.17 -11.51
CA ASP A 367 3.48 -23.72 -11.45
C ASP A 367 2.96 -23.74 -10.01
N GLN A 368 2.63 -22.55 -9.51
CA GLN A 368 2.27 -22.31 -8.12
C GLN A 368 0.77 -22.46 -7.91
N SER A 369 0.34 -23.44 -7.11
CA SER A 369 -1.04 -23.57 -6.61
C SER A 369 -1.16 -23.06 -5.17
N TYR A 370 -2.30 -22.44 -4.85
CA TYR A 370 -2.58 -21.78 -3.59
C TYR A 370 -3.82 -22.40 -2.93
N THR A 371 -3.70 -22.75 -1.66
CA THR A 371 -4.83 -23.20 -0.83
C THR A 371 -5.12 -22.16 0.24
N TYR A 372 -6.40 -21.91 0.48
CA TYR A 372 -6.88 -20.88 1.40
C TYR A 372 -7.75 -21.47 2.50
N ASP A 373 -7.74 -20.82 3.66
CA ASP A 373 -8.82 -20.96 4.62
C ASP A 373 -10.07 -20.11 4.20
N PRO A 374 -11.20 -20.22 4.93
CA PRO A 374 -12.37 -19.37 4.73
C PRO A 374 -12.09 -17.86 4.73
N MET A 375 -11.16 -17.39 5.57
CA MET A 375 -10.75 -15.98 5.70
C MET A 375 -9.75 -15.49 4.65
N ALA A 376 -9.40 -16.31 3.65
CA ALA A 376 -8.42 -15.98 2.62
C ALA A 376 -6.96 -15.99 3.09
N ASN A 377 -6.67 -16.54 4.26
CA ASN A 377 -5.30 -16.82 4.64
C ASN A 377 -4.74 -17.94 3.77
N VAL A 378 -3.56 -17.73 3.18
CA VAL A 378 -2.88 -18.74 2.37
C VAL A 378 -2.33 -19.81 3.31
N THR A 379 -2.89 -21.02 3.28
CA THR A 379 -2.49 -22.11 4.18
C THR A 379 -1.46 -23.04 3.56
N ALA A 380 -1.39 -23.08 2.23
CA ALA A 380 -0.36 -23.82 1.50
C ALA A 380 -0.05 -23.19 0.14
N VAL A 381 1.21 -23.30 -0.27
CA VAL A 381 1.68 -23.02 -1.63
C VAL A 381 2.49 -24.19 -2.13
N ARG A 382 2.24 -24.63 -3.36
CA ARG A 382 3.00 -25.71 -4.00
C ARG A 382 3.43 -25.28 -5.38
N ASP A 383 4.73 -25.40 -5.68
CA ASP A 383 5.24 -25.18 -7.03
C ASP A 383 5.52 -26.52 -7.73
N ALA A 384 4.65 -26.93 -8.64
CA ALA A 384 4.76 -28.19 -9.36
C ALA A 384 5.81 -28.18 -10.48
N ALA A 385 6.32 -27.00 -10.87
CA ALA A 385 7.40 -26.88 -11.85
C ALA A 385 8.76 -27.21 -11.23
N GLN A 386 8.90 -26.96 -9.92
CA GLN A 386 10.13 -27.18 -9.20
C GLN A 386 10.24 -28.63 -8.74
N GLN A 387 11.47 -29.15 -8.71
CA GLN A 387 11.73 -30.54 -8.30
C GLN A 387 12.06 -30.62 -6.80
N ALA A 388 11.78 -31.78 -6.21
CA ALA A 388 12.32 -32.11 -4.90
C ALA A 388 13.83 -32.37 -5.02
N ILE A 389 14.59 -31.78 -4.12
CA ILE A 389 16.05 -31.89 -4.09
C ILE A 389 16.44 -32.79 -2.91
N PHE A 390 17.39 -33.70 -3.12
CA PHE A 390 17.88 -34.61 -2.10
C PHE A 390 19.30 -34.26 -1.70
N PHE A 391 19.52 -34.02 -0.41
CA PHE A 391 20.83 -33.72 0.13
C PHE A 391 20.94 -34.08 1.61
N ALA A 392 22.09 -34.60 2.01
CA ALA A 392 22.35 -35.07 3.38
C ALA A 392 21.23 -35.99 3.93
N ASN A 393 20.72 -36.91 3.09
CA ASN A 393 19.59 -37.80 3.38
C ASN A 393 18.26 -37.08 3.73
N GLN A 394 18.13 -35.80 3.39
CA GLN A 394 16.90 -35.02 3.52
C GLN A 394 16.32 -34.75 2.13
N ARG A 395 14.98 -34.68 2.06
CA ARG A 395 14.23 -34.37 0.84
C ARG A 395 13.61 -32.98 0.97
N ALA A 396 14.14 -32.01 0.23
CA ALA A 396 13.64 -30.64 0.17
C ALA A 396 12.59 -30.50 -0.94
N THR A 397 11.31 -30.54 -0.57
CA THR A 397 10.18 -30.34 -1.49
C THR A 397 9.91 -28.84 -1.73
N PRO A 398 9.42 -28.44 -2.92
CA PRO A 398 8.98 -27.07 -3.24
C PRO A 398 7.55 -26.79 -2.74
N HIS A 399 7.33 -27.03 -1.46
CA HIS A 399 6.05 -26.87 -0.79
C HIS A 399 6.20 -25.91 0.39
N SER A 400 5.22 -25.10 0.69
CA SER A 400 5.21 -24.29 1.90
C SER A 400 3.86 -24.40 2.56
N ASP A 401 3.83 -24.79 3.81
CA ASP A 401 2.64 -24.77 4.65
C ASP A 401 2.73 -23.60 5.64
N TYR A 402 1.58 -22.97 5.89
CA TYR A 402 1.45 -21.84 6.82
C TYR A 402 0.37 -22.12 7.87
N VAL A 403 0.61 -21.63 9.09
CA VAL A 403 -0.31 -21.74 10.23
C VAL A 403 -0.46 -20.36 10.84
N TYR A 404 -1.70 -20.02 11.18
CA TYR A 404 -2.09 -18.74 11.76
C TYR A 404 -2.64 -18.94 13.17
N ASP A 405 -2.60 -17.90 14.00
CA ASP A 405 -3.42 -17.84 15.21
C ASP A 405 -4.86 -17.37 14.87
N ALA A 406 -5.73 -17.30 15.87
CA ALA A 406 -7.15 -16.99 15.66
C ALA A 406 -7.41 -15.52 15.29
N ILE A 407 -6.43 -14.64 15.46
CA ILE A 407 -6.46 -13.26 14.94
C ILE A 407 -5.62 -13.09 13.66
N TYR A 408 -5.28 -14.20 13.00
CA TYR A 408 -4.67 -14.30 11.68
C TYR A 408 -3.22 -13.79 11.55
N ARG A 409 -2.44 -13.84 12.64
CA ARG A 409 -0.99 -13.65 12.60
C ARG A 409 -0.29 -14.96 12.24
N LEU A 410 0.77 -14.90 11.44
CA LEU A 410 1.51 -16.07 10.98
C LEU A 410 2.34 -16.69 12.12
N VAL A 411 1.89 -17.79 12.73
CA VAL A 411 2.61 -18.43 13.85
C VAL A 411 3.58 -19.52 13.44
N ALA A 412 3.44 -20.07 12.23
CA ALA A 412 4.43 -20.98 11.68
C ALA A 412 4.43 -21.00 10.15
N ALA A 413 5.61 -21.19 9.56
CA ALA A 413 5.80 -21.39 8.14
C ALA A 413 6.90 -22.43 7.91
N ASP A 414 6.68 -23.34 6.97
CA ASP A 414 7.75 -24.19 6.46
C ASP A 414 7.99 -23.96 4.97
N GLY A 415 9.17 -24.38 4.51
CA GLY A 415 9.61 -24.16 3.14
C GLY A 415 10.91 -24.89 2.86
N ARG A 416 11.60 -24.50 1.80
CA ARG A 416 12.96 -24.96 1.51
C ARG A 416 13.93 -23.79 1.48
N GLU A 417 15.17 -24.08 1.83
CA GLU A 417 16.24 -23.10 1.86
C GLU A 417 17.56 -23.78 1.52
N HIS A 418 18.56 -22.97 1.15
CA HIS A 418 19.92 -23.46 1.03
C HIS A 418 20.49 -23.75 2.43
N ALA A 419 21.07 -24.94 2.63
CA ALA A 419 21.59 -25.39 3.92
C ALA A 419 22.81 -24.57 4.41
N GLY A 420 23.35 -23.70 3.57
CA GLY A 420 24.49 -22.82 3.85
C GLY A 420 25.85 -23.53 3.78
N GLN A 421 26.93 -22.79 4.02
CA GLN A 421 28.28 -23.35 4.25
C GLN A 421 28.61 -23.20 5.73
N VAL A 422 28.91 -24.32 6.41
CA VAL A 422 29.43 -24.46 7.81
C VAL A 422 29.07 -23.32 8.79
N GLY A 423 28.17 -23.59 9.73
CA GLY A 423 27.79 -22.64 10.80
C GLY A 423 26.65 -21.72 10.37
N LEU A 424 25.43 -22.24 10.46
CA LEU A 424 24.17 -21.65 9.98
C LEU A 424 23.99 -20.20 10.46
N PRO A 425 24.17 -19.17 9.61
CA PRO A 425 23.91 -17.82 10.05
C PRO A 425 22.40 -17.62 10.05
N GLN A 426 21.83 -17.27 11.19
CA GLN A 426 20.53 -16.59 11.25
C GLN A 426 20.42 -15.53 10.12
N PRO A 427 19.27 -15.33 9.47
CA PRO A 427 19.12 -14.25 8.49
C PRO A 427 19.52 -12.90 9.10
N GLU A 428 20.39 -12.18 8.39
CA GLU A 428 20.90 -10.87 8.80
C GLU A 428 20.71 -9.86 7.65
N TRP A 429 21.30 -8.68 7.79
CA TRP A 429 21.21 -7.62 6.79
C TRP A 429 21.87 -7.97 5.45
N SER A 430 22.82 -8.91 5.44
CA SER A 430 23.56 -9.36 4.27
C SER A 430 23.12 -10.75 3.85
N ASP A 431 22.90 -10.93 2.54
CA ASP A 431 22.63 -12.24 1.95
C ASP A 431 23.92 -12.92 1.47
N ALA A 432 25.11 -12.41 1.81
CA ALA A 432 26.38 -12.94 1.30
C ALA A 432 26.58 -14.44 1.62
N SER A 433 26.05 -14.91 2.76
CA SER A 433 26.06 -16.33 3.13
C SER A 433 25.10 -17.22 2.32
N ARG A 434 24.23 -16.59 1.51
CA ARG A 434 23.14 -17.22 0.75
C ARG A 434 23.14 -16.83 -0.74
N SER A 435 24.12 -16.05 -1.19
CA SER A 435 24.22 -15.51 -2.55
C SER A 435 25.63 -15.74 -3.11
N ASN A 436 25.74 -15.93 -4.42
CA ASN A 436 27.03 -16.05 -5.13
C ASN A 436 28.04 -17.03 -4.51
N LEU A 437 27.56 -18.16 -3.97
CA LEU A 437 28.44 -19.14 -3.33
C LEU A 437 29.45 -19.71 -4.35
N PRO A 438 30.75 -19.81 -4.01
CA PRO A 438 31.85 -20.12 -4.93
C PRO A 438 31.80 -21.51 -5.59
N HIS A 439 30.83 -22.34 -5.21
CA HIS A 439 30.43 -23.51 -5.96
C HIS A 439 28.95 -23.39 -6.36
N PRO A 440 28.66 -22.86 -7.56
CA PRO A 440 27.33 -22.91 -8.17
C PRO A 440 26.76 -24.34 -8.36
N ASN A 441 27.53 -25.37 -7.99
CA ASN A 441 27.27 -26.78 -8.28
C ASN A 441 26.74 -27.59 -7.10
N ASP A 442 26.46 -26.98 -5.94
CA ASP A 442 25.59 -27.65 -4.96
C ASP A 442 24.29 -26.89 -4.75
N GLY A 443 23.63 -26.54 -5.85
CA GLY A 443 22.17 -26.29 -5.82
C GLY A 443 21.38 -27.51 -5.32
N LEU A 444 22.05 -28.65 -5.04
CA LEU A 444 21.47 -29.77 -4.35
C LEU A 444 21.50 -29.60 -2.82
N ALA A 445 22.30 -28.71 -2.24
CA ALA A 445 22.40 -28.46 -0.80
C ALA A 445 21.17 -27.76 -0.19
N MET A 446 19.98 -28.12 -0.65
CA MET A 446 18.70 -27.65 -0.15
C MET A 446 18.20 -28.55 0.98
N ARG A 447 17.53 -27.93 1.95
CA ARG A 447 16.82 -28.63 3.02
C ARG A 447 15.44 -28.04 3.26
N ARG A 448 14.61 -28.73 4.03
CA ARG A 448 13.38 -28.16 4.61
C ARG A 448 13.72 -27.31 5.83
N TYR A 449 13.02 -26.19 5.98
CA TYR A 449 13.04 -25.39 7.20
C TYR A 449 11.64 -25.24 7.78
N LEU A 450 11.59 -24.99 9.09
CA LEU A 450 10.40 -24.60 9.83
C LEU A 450 10.72 -23.37 10.68
N GLU A 451 10.01 -22.27 10.44
CA GLU A 451 9.99 -21.08 11.29
C GLU A 451 8.73 -21.06 12.15
N ARG A 452 8.90 -20.79 13.45
CA ARG A 452 7.80 -20.53 14.38
C ARG A 452 7.96 -19.14 14.96
N PHE A 453 6.87 -18.38 14.93
CA PHE A 453 6.80 -17.00 15.38
C PHE A 453 5.96 -16.91 16.63
N GLU A 454 6.43 -16.14 17.60
CA GLU A 454 5.68 -15.77 18.79
C GLU A 454 5.54 -14.26 18.83
N TYR A 455 4.36 -13.79 19.22
CA TYR A 455 4.00 -12.38 19.25
C TYR A 455 3.55 -11.99 20.66
N ASP A 456 3.78 -10.73 21.03
CA ASP A 456 3.09 -10.13 22.18
C ASP A 456 1.64 -9.74 21.82
N GLU A 457 0.91 -9.17 22.77
CA GLU A 457 -0.51 -8.82 22.65
C GLU A 457 -0.78 -7.69 21.65
N VAL A 458 0.26 -7.01 21.15
CA VAL A 458 0.16 -5.87 20.21
C VAL A 458 0.88 -6.13 18.88
N GLY A 459 1.28 -7.38 18.61
CA GLY A 459 1.85 -7.81 17.33
C GLY A 459 3.38 -7.68 17.23
N ASN A 460 4.09 -7.36 18.31
CA ASN A 460 5.54 -7.39 18.25
C ASN A 460 6.04 -8.85 18.25
N VAL A 461 6.85 -9.24 17.26
CA VAL A 461 7.55 -10.53 17.25
C VAL A 461 8.47 -10.63 18.47
N VAL A 462 8.18 -11.51 19.41
CA VAL A 462 9.01 -11.74 20.61
C VAL A 462 10.02 -12.87 20.43
N ARG A 463 9.72 -13.83 19.54
CA ARG A 463 10.61 -14.96 19.25
C ARG A 463 10.41 -15.51 17.85
N VAL A 464 11.52 -15.83 17.19
CA VAL A 464 11.55 -16.66 15.98
C VAL A 464 12.41 -17.88 16.26
N VAL A 465 11.84 -19.07 16.10
CA VAL A 465 12.56 -20.34 16.21
C VAL A 465 12.66 -20.96 14.83
N HIS A 466 13.87 -21.17 14.36
CA HIS A 466 14.14 -21.74 13.05
C HIS A 466 14.79 -23.12 13.19
N SER A 467 14.15 -24.13 12.62
CA SER A 467 14.54 -25.54 12.75
C SER A 467 14.63 -26.21 11.38
N GLN A 468 15.37 -27.32 11.30
CA GLN A 468 15.27 -28.22 10.16
C GLN A 468 13.89 -28.89 10.13
N GLY A 469 13.51 -29.45 8.98
CA GLY A 469 12.27 -30.21 8.83
C GLY A 469 11.09 -29.32 8.45
N ASP A 470 9.88 -29.81 8.68
CA ASP A 470 8.62 -29.16 8.32
C ASP A 470 7.62 -29.25 9.47
N LEU A 471 6.40 -28.74 9.28
CA LEU A 471 5.36 -28.77 10.31
C LEU A 471 4.99 -30.18 10.78
N ALA A 472 5.04 -31.17 9.88
CA ALA A 472 4.67 -32.55 10.17
C ALA A 472 5.80 -33.34 10.84
N SER A 473 7.05 -33.00 10.53
CA SER A 473 8.25 -33.63 11.08
C SER A 473 9.31 -32.59 11.42
N PRO A 474 9.13 -31.84 12.54
CA PRO A 474 10.13 -30.87 12.99
C PRO A 474 11.45 -31.57 13.34
N GLY A 475 12.54 -31.04 12.82
CA GLY A 475 13.91 -31.47 13.10
C GLY A 475 14.57 -30.64 14.20
N ALA A 476 15.91 -30.67 14.23
CA ALA A 476 16.69 -29.92 15.21
C ALA A 476 16.53 -28.41 15.02
N THR A 477 16.40 -27.67 16.12
CA THR A 477 16.49 -26.21 16.13
C THR A 477 17.90 -25.78 15.75
N LEU A 478 17.98 -24.86 14.79
CA LEU A 478 19.23 -24.36 14.23
C LEU A 478 19.64 -23.06 14.89
N TRP A 479 18.68 -22.16 15.05
CA TRP A 479 18.83 -20.93 15.79
C TRP A 479 17.48 -20.49 16.35
N ASN A 480 17.52 -19.67 17.38
CA ASN A 480 16.38 -18.93 17.88
C ASN A 480 16.80 -17.47 18.06
N ARG A 481 15.94 -16.56 17.63
CA ARG A 481 16.11 -15.13 17.82
C ARG A 481 15.02 -14.66 18.77
N ARG A 482 15.43 -14.11 19.91
CA ARG A 482 14.53 -13.49 20.90
C ARG A 482 14.63 -11.99 20.77
N TYR A 483 13.50 -11.31 20.97
CA TYR A 483 13.37 -9.87 20.80
C TYR A 483 13.02 -9.26 22.14
N GLN A 484 13.75 -8.20 22.53
CA GLN A 484 13.40 -7.41 23.70
C GLN A 484 12.92 -6.04 23.24
N TYR A 485 11.76 -5.63 23.75
CA TYR A 485 11.16 -4.32 23.52
C TYR A 485 11.26 -3.47 24.77
N ARG A 486 11.19 -2.15 24.58
CA ARG A 486 10.97 -1.27 25.73
C ARG A 486 9.62 -1.55 26.39
N PRO A 487 9.48 -1.39 27.72
CA PRO A 487 8.20 -1.60 28.41
C PRO A 487 7.16 -0.53 28.05
N ASP A 488 7.62 0.68 27.75
CA ASP A 488 6.82 1.89 27.56
C ASP A 488 6.48 2.19 26.09
N SER A 489 6.98 1.41 25.14
CA SER A 489 6.78 1.61 23.70
C SER A 489 6.89 0.27 22.94
N ASN A 490 6.71 0.30 21.62
CA ASN A 490 6.93 -0.83 20.72
C ASN A 490 8.33 -0.78 20.06
N ARG A 491 9.27 -0.02 20.64
CA ARG A 491 10.64 0.11 20.15
C ARG A 491 11.46 -1.13 20.52
N LEU A 492 11.91 -1.88 19.51
CA LEU A 492 12.82 -3.03 19.67
C LEU A 492 14.18 -2.52 20.12
N ILE A 493 14.73 -3.02 21.22
CA ILE A 493 16.01 -2.52 21.77
C ILE A 493 17.16 -3.50 21.61
N SER A 494 16.89 -4.80 21.52
CA SER A 494 17.92 -5.81 21.25
C SER A 494 17.34 -7.14 20.76
N THR A 495 18.18 -7.91 20.06
CA THR A 495 17.89 -9.28 19.61
C THR A 495 19.00 -10.25 19.97
N SER A 496 18.65 -11.49 20.30
CA SER A 496 19.63 -12.51 20.66
C SER A 496 20.42 -13.00 19.45
N LEU A 497 21.72 -13.24 19.65
CA LEU A 497 22.55 -14.01 18.73
C LEU A 497 22.39 -15.52 18.97
N PRO A 498 22.72 -16.38 17.98
CA PRO A 498 22.65 -17.82 18.15
C PRO A 498 23.56 -18.27 19.30
N GLY A 499 23.01 -19.07 20.21
CA GLY A 499 23.73 -19.59 21.38
C GLY A 499 23.68 -18.68 22.61
N GLU A 500 23.14 -17.46 22.53
CA GLU A 500 22.92 -16.64 23.72
C GLU A 500 21.84 -17.28 24.62
N PRO A 501 22.06 -17.28 25.96
CA PRO A 501 21.09 -17.80 26.90
C PRO A 501 19.81 -16.96 26.88
N ASP A 502 18.71 -17.56 27.31
CA ASP A 502 17.47 -16.83 27.48
C ASP A 502 17.66 -15.74 28.52
N GLN A 503 17.45 -14.49 28.13
CA GLN A 503 17.43 -13.38 29.08
C GLN A 503 15.96 -13.09 29.45
N PRO A 504 15.67 -12.91 30.76
CA PRO A 504 14.35 -12.48 31.19
C PRO A 504 13.99 -11.12 30.58
N THR A 505 12.73 -10.71 30.71
CA THR A 505 12.20 -9.47 30.15
C THR A 505 13.13 -8.28 30.40
N TYR A 506 13.05 -7.25 29.54
CA TYR A 506 13.93 -6.08 29.60
C TYR A 506 14.14 -5.49 31.00
N ALA A 507 13.11 -5.52 31.86
CA ALA A 507 13.17 -5.03 33.22
C ALA A 507 14.18 -5.77 34.13
N ALA A 508 14.51 -7.02 33.81
CA ALA A 508 15.36 -7.89 34.62
C ALA A 508 16.82 -7.97 34.13
N SER A 509 17.10 -7.76 32.84
CA SER A 509 18.47 -7.68 32.30
C SER A 509 18.48 -6.88 30.99
N PRO A 510 19.23 -5.77 30.89
CA PRO A 510 19.26 -4.97 29.68
C PRO A 510 20.13 -5.62 28.59
N GLY A 511 19.45 -6.38 27.73
CA GLY A 511 19.79 -6.51 26.32
C GLY A 511 20.66 -7.70 25.94
N TYR A 512 20.35 -8.21 24.76
CA TYR A 512 21.22 -9.09 23.98
C TYR A 512 22.37 -8.30 23.33
N ALA A 513 23.30 -9.01 22.66
CA ALA A 513 24.45 -8.39 22.01
C ALA A 513 24.07 -7.45 20.85
N GLU A 514 23.08 -7.81 20.02
CA GLU A 514 22.59 -6.92 18.97
C GLU A 514 21.69 -5.85 19.57
N ARG A 515 22.06 -4.57 19.43
CA ARG A 515 21.35 -3.44 20.03
C ARG A 515 20.83 -2.47 18.98
N TYR A 516 19.70 -1.85 19.30
CA TYR A 516 19.00 -0.90 18.45
C TYR A 516 18.68 0.37 19.23
N LEU A 517 19.01 1.53 18.65
CA LEU A 517 18.72 2.83 19.24
C LEU A 517 17.68 3.57 18.42
N TYR A 518 16.91 4.43 19.08
CA TYR A 518 15.84 5.22 18.48
C TYR A 518 15.97 6.68 18.87
N ASP A 519 15.43 7.55 18.04
CA ASP A 519 15.23 8.96 18.39
C ASP A 519 13.90 9.21 19.12
N ALA A 520 13.61 10.48 19.43
CA ALA A 520 12.39 10.85 20.13
C ALA A 520 11.12 10.59 19.29
N ASP A 521 11.21 10.70 17.96
CA ASP A 521 10.10 10.47 17.01
C ASP A 521 9.95 8.98 16.62
N GLY A 522 10.80 8.11 17.15
CA GLY A 522 10.69 6.66 16.97
C GLY A 522 11.37 6.12 15.71
N ASN A 523 12.34 6.85 15.15
CA ASN A 523 13.17 6.38 14.06
C ASN A 523 14.39 5.63 14.58
N MET A 524 14.73 4.47 14.00
CA MET A 524 15.98 3.77 14.31
C MET A 524 17.19 4.65 13.98
N ARG A 525 18.08 4.86 14.96
CA ARG A 525 19.34 5.62 14.83
C ARG A 525 20.59 4.75 14.74
N GLN A 526 20.50 3.49 15.15
CA GLN A 526 21.64 2.57 15.12
C GLN A 526 21.16 1.12 15.05
N LEU A 527 21.86 0.32 14.25
CA LEU A 527 21.79 -1.14 14.17
C LEU A 527 23.22 -1.70 14.25
N PRO A 528 23.44 -3.01 14.51
CA PRO A 528 24.78 -3.57 14.63
C PRO A 528 25.72 -3.28 13.44
N HIS A 529 25.21 -3.29 12.21
CA HIS A 529 25.97 -2.99 10.99
C HIS A 529 25.85 -1.54 10.52
N LEU A 530 24.90 -0.77 11.08
CA LEU A 530 24.68 0.64 10.77
C LEU A 530 24.91 1.49 12.01
N THR A 531 26.14 1.99 12.15
CA THR A 531 26.62 2.70 13.35
C THR A 531 25.90 4.03 13.59
N ALA A 532 25.34 4.65 12.55
CA ALA A 532 24.51 5.83 12.66
C ALA A 532 23.51 5.92 11.49
N LEU A 533 22.25 6.25 11.81
CA LEU A 533 21.23 6.63 10.85
C LEU A 533 20.69 8.02 11.21
N ASP A 534 20.59 8.88 10.21
CA ASP A 534 20.03 10.23 10.34
C ASP A 534 18.75 10.34 9.51
N HIS A 535 17.74 11.01 10.07
CA HIS A 535 16.44 11.19 9.44
C HIS A 535 16.16 12.68 9.26
N GLN A 536 15.70 13.07 8.06
CA GLN A 536 15.23 14.43 7.79
C GLN A 536 13.79 14.62 8.29
N HIS A 537 13.26 15.84 8.17
CA HIS A 537 11.86 16.15 8.49
C HIS A 537 10.90 15.14 7.83
N GLN A 538 9.78 14.86 8.49
CA GLN A 538 8.84 13.78 8.10
C GLN A 538 9.47 12.38 8.14
N ASP A 539 10.47 12.17 8.99
CA ASP A 539 11.02 10.86 9.36
C ASP A 539 11.56 10.03 8.18
N ARG A 540 12.00 10.71 7.12
CA ARG A 540 12.66 10.07 5.99
C ARG A 540 14.14 9.83 6.28
N LEU A 541 14.63 8.63 6.03
CA LEU A 541 16.05 8.30 6.17
C LEU A 541 16.89 9.19 5.26
N ARG A 542 17.76 10.04 5.81
CA ARG A 542 18.67 10.93 5.07
C ARG A 542 20.02 10.27 4.83
N SER A 543 20.59 9.62 5.84
CA SER A 543 21.88 8.95 5.68
C SER A 543 22.07 7.74 6.60
N ALA A 544 22.95 6.84 6.21
CA ALA A 544 23.36 5.67 6.99
C ALA A 544 24.89 5.48 6.91
N ASP A 545 25.55 5.34 8.05
CA ASP A 545 26.96 4.91 8.14
C ASP A 545 27.02 3.38 8.04
N LEU A 546 27.71 2.87 7.03
CA LEU A 546 27.72 1.46 6.63
C LEU A 546 28.79 0.63 7.37
N GLY A 547 29.20 1.03 8.57
CA GLY A 547 30.06 0.24 9.44
C GLY A 547 31.43 -0.11 8.84
N GLY A 548 32.01 0.82 8.06
CA GLY A 548 33.27 0.64 7.32
C GLY A 548 33.11 0.60 5.80
N GLY A 549 31.88 0.43 5.30
CA GLY A 549 31.55 0.55 3.86
C GLY A 549 31.51 1.99 3.33
N GLY A 550 31.71 2.98 4.21
CA GLY A 550 31.52 4.40 3.95
C GLY A 550 30.11 4.86 4.34
N LYS A 551 29.58 5.91 3.70
CA LYS A 551 28.30 6.52 4.08
C LYS A 551 27.32 6.55 2.90
N ALA A 552 26.09 6.09 3.12
CA ALA A 552 24.99 6.18 2.18
C ALA A 552 24.13 7.42 2.46
N PHE A 553 23.68 8.09 1.41
CA PHE A 553 22.77 9.24 1.44
C PHE A 553 21.56 8.96 0.56
N PHE A 554 20.38 9.41 1.00
CA PHE A 554 19.10 9.22 0.32
C PHE A 554 18.41 10.57 0.16
N VAL A 555 18.01 10.90 -1.06
CA VAL A 555 17.45 12.20 -1.43
C VAL A 555 16.07 12.00 -2.05
N TYR A 556 15.12 12.84 -1.67
CA TYR A 556 13.70 12.68 -1.99
C TYR A 556 13.14 13.91 -2.72
N ASP A 557 12.07 13.72 -3.48
CA ASP A 557 11.27 14.83 -4.00
C ASP A 557 10.31 15.39 -2.94
N ALA A 558 9.58 16.45 -3.31
CA ALA A 558 8.57 17.05 -2.43
C ALA A 558 7.41 16.11 -2.06
N GLY A 559 7.19 15.03 -2.83
CA GLY A 559 6.20 13.98 -2.55
C GLY A 559 6.74 12.87 -1.63
N GLY A 560 8.02 12.94 -1.23
CA GLY A 560 8.67 11.93 -0.39
C GLY A 560 9.15 10.69 -1.15
N GLN A 561 9.14 10.70 -2.49
CA GLN A 561 9.71 9.61 -3.28
C GLN A 561 11.23 9.76 -3.42
N ARG A 562 11.97 8.67 -3.27
CA ARG A 562 13.42 8.66 -3.40
C ARG A 562 13.84 8.90 -4.85
N VAL A 563 14.61 9.97 -5.09
CA VAL A 563 15.10 10.39 -6.41
C VAL A 563 16.60 10.14 -6.58
N ARG A 564 17.36 10.08 -5.49
CA ARG A 564 18.81 9.82 -5.57
C ARG A 564 19.31 9.04 -4.37
N THR A 565 20.26 8.13 -4.61
CA THR A 565 21.09 7.52 -3.58
C THR A 565 22.56 7.71 -3.91
N VAL A 566 23.38 8.07 -2.93
CA VAL A 566 24.83 8.23 -3.09
C VAL A 566 25.55 7.44 -2.00
N ILE A 567 26.54 6.63 -2.38
CA ILE A 567 27.44 5.96 -1.45
C ILE A 567 28.82 6.60 -1.58
N GLU A 568 29.31 7.13 -0.48
CA GLU A 568 30.67 7.65 -0.34
C GLU A 568 31.61 6.60 0.24
N ARG A 569 32.90 6.69 -0.10
CA ARG A 569 33.98 6.00 0.61
C ARG A 569 34.20 6.64 1.99
N PRO A 570 34.97 5.99 2.89
CA PRO A 570 35.31 6.57 4.19
C PRO A 570 36.01 7.94 4.12
N ASP A 571 36.68 8.25 3.01
CA ASP A 571 37.33 9.55 2.76
C ASP A 571 36.37 10.66 2.27
N GLY A 572 35.07 10.35 2.11
CA GLY A 572 34.04 11.27 1.64
C GLY A 572 33.96 11.44 0.13
N THR A 573 34.75 10.70 -0.65
CA THR A 573 34.65 10.69 -2.12
C THR A 573 33.47 9.83 -2.59
N ARG A 574 32.76 10.25 -3.64
CA ARG A 574 31.68 9.45 -4.23
C ARG A 574 32.23 8.13 -4.75
N ARG A 575 31.59 7.02 -4.38
CA ARG A 575 31.89 5.68 -4.88
C ARG A 575 30.85 5.23 -5.90
N LYS A 576 29.57 5.36 -5.53
CA LYS A 576 28.43 4.94 -6.34
C LYS A 576 27.33 5.97 -6.22
N GLU A 577 26.60 6.21 -7.30
CA GLU A 577 25.33 6.91 -7.24
C GLU A 577 24.27 6.20 -8.06
N ARG A 578 23.01 6.42 -7.67
CA ARG A 578 21.87 6.05 -8.47
C ARG A 578 20.82 7.14 -8.45
N ILE A 579 20.22 7.37 -9.60
CA ILE A 579 19.21 8.38 -9.85
C ILE A 579 17.94 7.69 -10.35
N TYR A 580 16.79 8.03 -9.78
CA TYR A 580 15.48 7.48 -10.14
C TYR A 580 14.67 8.55 -10.88
N LEU A 581 14.33 8.27 -12.15
CA LEU A 581 13.73 9.19 -13.11
C LEU A 581 12.42 8.60 -13.64
N GLY A 582 11.53 8.19 -12.73
CA GLY A 582 10.28 7.52 -13.08
C GLY A 582 10.51 6.09 -13.55
N SER A 583 10.34 5.83 -14.85
CA SER A 583 10.58 4.51 -15.44
C SER A 583 12.05 4.21 -15.71
N LEU A 584 12.95 5.20 -15.62
CA LEU A 584 14.37 5.03 -15.87
C LEU A 584 15.18 5.17 -14.57
N GLU A 585 16.20 4.33 -14.40
CA GLU A 585 17.27 4.55 -13.44
C GLU A 585 18.60 4.79 -14.15
N LEU A 586 19.43 5.64 -13.56
CA LEU A 586 20.81 5.84 -13.96
C LEU A 586 21.72 5.48 -12.79
N TYR A 587 22.60 4.50 -13.00
CA TYR A 587 23.62 4.06 -12.05
C TYR A 587 25.01 4.46 -12.53
N ARG A 588 25.82 5.01 -11.63
CA ARG A 588 27.21 5.39 -11.91
C ARG A 588 28.13 4.89 -10.81
N GLU A 589 29.28 4.36 -11.19
CA GLU A 589 30.44 4.17 -10.30
C GLU A 589 31.51 5.19 -10.61
N TYR A 590 32.25 5.60 -9.58
CA TYR A 590 33.28 6.62 -9.69
C TYR A 590 34.67 6.08 -9.36
N ALA A 591 35.68 6.63 -10.03
CA ALA A 591 37.08 6.44 -9.70
C ALA A 591 37.39 6.94 -8.27
N ALA A 592 38.62 6.69 -7.80
CA ALA A 592 39.06 7.10 -6.47
C ALA A 592 38.98 8.62 -6.22
N ASN A 593 39.00 9.44 -7.27
CA ASN A 593 38.82 10.89 -7.16
C ASN A 593 37.37 11.34 -6.91
N GLY A 594 36.39 10.44 -6.99
CA GLY A 594 34.96 10.75 -6.76
C GLY A 594 34.31 11.63 -7.83
N GLN A 595 34.94 11.81 -8.99
CA GLN A 595 34.46 12.64 -10.09
C GLN A 595 34.37 11.88 -11.41
N ASP A 596 35.38 11.10 -11.77
CA ASP A 596 35.40 10.38 -13.04
C ASP A 596 34.51 9.14 -12.96
N VAL A 597 33.50 9.05 -13.83
CA VAL A 597 32.64 7.88 -13.94
C VAL A 597 33.44 6.73 -14.56
N THR A 598 33.51 5.58 -13.90
CA THR A 598 34.20 4.38 -14.42
C THR A 598 33.23 3.38 -15.03
N LEU A 599 31.99 3.35 -14.55
CA LEU A 599 30.91 2.49 -15.04
C LEU A 599 29.61 3.30 -15.03
N GLU A 600 28.83 3.20 -16.11
CA GLU A 600 27.49 3.78 -16.18
C GLU A 600 26.51 2.76 -16.76
N ARG A 601 25.34 2.66 -16.13
CA ARG A 601 24.26 1.76 -16.54
C ARG A 601 22.92 2.47 -16.41
N GLU A 602 22.17 2.48 -17.49
CA GLU A 602 20.78 2.91 -17.54
C GLU A 602 19.88 1.68 -17.43
N THR A 603 18.84 1.74 -16.61
CA THR A 603 17.88 0.65 -16.42
C THR A 603 16.47 1.13 -16.64
N LEU A 604 15.84 0.71 -17.74
CA LEU A 604 14.44 1.01 -18.04
C LEU A 604 13.53 -0.03 -17.39
N HIS A 605 12.52 0.43 -16.68
CA HIS A 605 11.46 -0.38 -16.07
C HIS A 605 10.31 -0.46 -17.06
N VAL A 606 10.10 -1.64 -17.61
CA VAL A 606 8.91 -1.92 -18.41
C VAL A 606 7.85 -2.48 -17.48
N ARG A 607 6.73 -1.75 -17.39
CA ARG A 607 5.59 -2.10 -16.53
C ARG A 607 4.38 -2.39 -17.41
N ASP A 608 3.54 -3.28 -16.93
CA ASP A 608 2.14 -3.30 -17.32
C ASP A 608 1.34 -2.38 -16.36
N ASP A 609 0.02 -2.28 -16.53
CA ASP A 609 -0.84 -1.42 -15.71
C ASP A 609 -1.01 -1.89 -14.24
N ALA A 610 -0.35 -2.97 -13.83
CA ALA A 610 -0.39 -3.51 -12.47
C ALA A 610 1.00 -3.69 -11.83
N ARG A 611 2.02 -4.12 -12.58
CA ARG A 611 3.33 -4.54 -12.05
C ARG A 611 4.47 -4.33 -13.04
N ARG A 612 5.70 -4.45 -12.54
CA ARG A 612 6.89 -4.51 -13.38
C ARG A 612 6.95 -5.86 -14.11
N VAL A 613 7.11 -5.81 -15.42
CA VAL A 613 7.20 -6.99 -16.29
C VAL A 613 8.64 -7.28 -16.66
N ALA A 614 9.44 -6.24 -16.94
CA ALA A 614 10.84 -6.41 -17.26
C ALA A 614 11.71 -5.22 -16.83
N LEU A 615 13.01 -5.49 -16.70
CA LEU A 615 14.07 -4.48 -16.63
C LEU A 615 14.93 -4.57 -17.89
N VAL A 616 15.26 -3.43 -18.49
CA VAL A 616 16.21 -3.36 -19.60
C VAL A 616 17.44 -2.61 -19.12
N GLU A 617 18.48 -3.35 -18.79
CA GLU A 617 19.77 -2.81 -18.36
C GLU A 617 20.62 -2.55 -19.60
N THR A 618 21.14 -1.33 -19.76
CA THR A 618 22.08 -0.96 -20.82
C THR A 618 23.28 -0.28 -20.19
N ARG A 619 24.46 -0.88 -20.33
CA ARG A 619 25.74 -0.29 -19.93
C ARG A 619 26.15 0.73 -20.99
N THR A 620 26.25 1.99 -20.59
CA THR A 620 26.60 3.12 -21.48
C THR A 620 28.07 3.53 -21.36
N ARG A 621 28.75 3.12 -20.29
CA ARG A 621 30.19 3.37 -20.07
C ARG A 621 30.81 2.26 -19.23
N GLY A 622 32.08 1.95 -19.50
CA GLY A 622 32.87 0.98 -18.72
C GLY A 622 32.62 -0.47 -19.11
N ASP A 623 33.25 -1.38 -18.38
CA ASP A 623 33.06 -2.82 -18.51
C ASP A 623 33.19 -3.48 -17.12
N ASP A 624 32.17 -4.25 -16.75
CA ASP A 624 32.07 -5.00 -15.51
C ASP A 624 31.89 -6.50 -15.76
N GLY A 625 32.17 -6.96 -16.98
CA GLY A 625 32.05 -8.36 -17.37
C GLY A 625 30.62 -8.81 -17.68
N SER A 626 29.61 -7.95 -17.47
CA SER A 626 28.25 -8.22 -17.92
C SER A 626 28.06 -7.98 -19.42
N PRO A 627 26.99 -8.50 -20.04
CA PRO A 627 26.54 -8.01 -21.34
C PRO A 627 26.34 -6.50 -21.35
N GLU A 628 26.57 -5.87 -22.51
CA GLU A 628 26.27 -4.44 -22.71
C GLU A 628 24.78 -4.16 -22.53
N ARG A 629 23.92 -5.06 -23.00
CA ARG A 629 22.47 -5.03 -22.76
C ARG A 629 22.01 -6.34 -22.16
N LEU A 630 21.15 -6.26 -21.14
CA LEU A 630 20.48 -7.41 -20.53
C LEU A 630 19.01 -7.06 -20.30
N ILE A 631 18.10 -7.82 -20.92
CA ILE A 631 16.67 -7.76 -20.62
C ILE A 631 16.37 -8.81 -19.54
N ARG A 632 15.59 -8.43 -18.52
CA ARG A 632 15.20 -9.31 -17.42
C ARG A 632 13.68 -9.33 -17.30
N PHE A 633 13.01 -10.28 -17.94
CA PHE A 633 11.59 -10.56 -17.72
C PHE A 633 11.40 -11.16 -16.33
N GLN A 634 10.48 -10.59 -15.54
CA GLN A 634 10.27 -10.98 -14.15
C GLN A 634 9.02 -11.86 -14.02
N LEU A 635 9.18 -13.06 -13.47
CA LEU A 635 8.07 -13.92 -13.06
C LEU A 635 7.93 -13.83 -11.54
N THR A 636 6.70 -13.59 -11.08
CA THR A 636 6.40 -13.29 -9.68
C THR A 636 5.43 -14.30 -9.09
N ASN A 637 5.44 -14.40 -7.75
CA ASN A 637 4.40 -15.10 -7.00
C ASN A 637 3.16 -14.19 -6.78
N ARG A 638 2.14 -14.69 -6.07
CA ARG A 638 0.91 -13.94 -5.78
C ARG A 638 1.19 -12.55 -5.18
N LEU A 639 2.20 -12.42 -4.32
CA LEU A 639 2.59 -11.17 -3.63
C LEU A 639 3.42 -10.19 -4.49
N ASP A 640 3.63 -10.49 -5.78
CA ASP A 640 4.60 -9.82 -6.65
C ASP A 640 6.07 -9.97 -6.23
N SER A 641 6.40 -10.94 -5.38
CA SER A 641 7.80 -11.27 -5.11
C SER A 641 8.40 -11.94 -6.33
N VAL A 642 9.50 -11.38 -6.85
CA VAL A 642 10.14 -11.87 -8.08
C VAL A 642 10.85 -13.18 -7.78
N SER A 643 10.36 -14.27 -8.35
CA SER A 643 10.89 -15.63 -8.15
C SER A 643 11.91 -15.99 -9.23
N LEU A 644 11.63 -15.65 -10.50
CA LEU A 644 12.51 -15.93 -11.64
C LEU A 644 12.75 -14.67 -12.47
N GLU A 645 13.94 -14.54 -13.03
CA GLU A 645 14.25 -13.61 -14.12
C GLU A 645 14.70 -14.38 -15.36
N LEU A 646 14.16 -14.04 -16.53
CA LEU A 646 14.52 -14.62 -17.82
C LEU A 646 15.07 -13.56 -18.77
N ASP A 647 15.95 -13.93 -19.68
CA ASP A 647 16.45 -13.04 -20.72
C ASP A 647 15.51 -12.95 -21.93
N GLU A 648 15.89 -12.18 -22.96
CA GLU A 648 15.10 -12.03 -24.18
C GLU A 648 14.90 -13.32 -24.99
N THR A 649 15.71 -14.35 -24.74
CA THR A 649 15.58 -15.68 -25.36
C THR A 649 14.76 -16.65 -24.51
N GLY A 650 14.30 -16.21 -23.34
CA GLY A 650 13.58 -17.05 -22.38
C GLY A 650 14.50 -17.88 -21.48
N ALA A 651 15.82 -17.67 -21.52
CA ALA A 651 16.75 -18.41 -20.71
C ALA A 651 16.93 -17.79 -19.31
N LEU A 652 17.17 -18.64 -18.30
CA LEU A 652 17.25 -18.23 -16.90
C LEU A 652 18.39 -17.24 -16.63
N VAL A 653 18.07 -16.10 -16.01
CA VAL A 653 19.01 -15.11 -15.49
C VAL A 653 19.24 -15.30 -13.99
N SER A 654 18.15 -15.32 -13.21
CA SER A 654 18.21 -15.50 -11.75
C SER A 654 16.99 -16.24 -11.21
N TYR A 655 17.16 -16.88 -10.05
CA TYR A 655 16.11 -17.52 -9.26
C TYR A 655 16.26 -17.13 -7.79
N GLU A 656 15.14 -16.91 -7.10
CA GLU A 656 15.15 -16.56 -5.68
C GLU A 656 13.89 -17.06 -4.95
N GLU A 657 14.10 -17.59 -3.74
CA GLU A 657 13.06 -17.96 -2.79
C GLU A 657 13.21 -17.12 -1.51
N TYR A 658 12.10 -16.87 -0.82
CA TYR A 658 12.04 -16.00 0.36
C TYR A 658 11.47 -16.74 1.56
N HIS A 659 11.97 -16.42 2.76
CA HIS A 659 11.25 -16.65 4.02
C HIS A 659 10.02 -15.71 4.08
N PRO A 660 9.03 -15.97 4.95
CA PRO A 660 7.76 -15.23 4.93
C PRO A 660 7.91 -13.71 5.06
N TYR A 661 8.82 -13.23 5.91
CA TYR A 661 9.06 -11.80 6.13
C TYR A 661 10.04 -11.15 5.11
N GLY A 662 10.42 -11.89 4.07
CA GLY A 662 11.15 -11.34 2.92
C GLY A 662 12.67 -11.49 2.94
N SER A 663 13.27 -12.16 3.93
CA SER A 663 14.67 -12.56 3.84
C SER A 663 14.86 -13.64 2.77
N THR A 664 16.02 -13.67 2.12
CA THR A 664 16.32 -14.65 1.07
C THR A 664 16.55 -16.04 1.67
N ALA A 665 15.77 -17.03 1.24
CA ALA A 665 15.95 -18.44 1.59
C ALA A 665 16.93 -19.16 0.65
N TYR A 666 16.89 -18.79 -0.63
CA TYR A 666 17.84 -19.25 -1.64
C TYR A 666 17.94 -18.23 -2.78
N GLN A 667 19.12 -18.05 -3.33
CA GLN A 667 19.33 -17.24 -4.53
C GLN A 667 20.35 -17.89 -5.46
N GLY A 668 20.01 -17.97 -6.74
CA GLY A 668 20.89 -18.41 -7.82
C GLY A 668 20.96 -17.38 -8.94
N VAL A 669 22.15 -17.15 -9.49
CA VAL A 669 22.39 -16.27 -10.64
C VAL A 669 23.21 -17.03 -11.67
N ARG A 670 22.88 -16.88 -12.96
CA ARG A 670 23.64 -17.50 -14.04
C ARG A 670 25.05 -16.92 -14.14
N ALA A 671 26.04 -17.62 -13.57
CA ALA A 671 27.42 -17.15 -13.43
C ALA A 671 28.06 -16.67 -14.75
N ALA A 672 27.75 -17.33 -15.86
CA ALA A 672 28.27 -16.98 -17.18
C ALA A 672 27.87 -15.57 -17.67
N LEU A 673 26.85 -14.95 -17.06
CA LEU A 673 26.44 -13.58 -17.40
C LEU A 673 27.32 -12.51 -16.76
N GLY A 674 28.13 -12.82 -15.74
CA GLY A 674 28.81 -11.79 -14.94
C GLY A 674 27.85 -10.73 -14.37
N ALA A 675 26.55 -11.02 -14.31
CA ALA A 675 25.52 -10.04 -14.00
C ALA A 675 25.40 -9.84 -12.48
N SER A 676 25.05 -8.62 -12.08
CA SER A 676 24.74 -8.33 -10.68
C SER A 676 23.52 -9.12 -10.21
N PRO A 677 23.45 -9.49 -8.91
CA PRO A 677 22.26 -10.03 -8.30
C PRO A 677 21.03 -9.16 -8.55
N LYS A 678 19.85 -9.79 -8.53
CA LYS A 678 18.58 -9.10 -8.68
C LYS A 678 18.39 -8.02 -7.62
N ARG A 679 17.88 -6.85 -8.01
CA ARG A 679 17.69 -5.70 -7.11
C ARG A 679 16.26 -5.56 -6.58
N TYR A 680 15.28 -5.80 -7.45
CA TYR A 680 13.85 -5.76 -7.11
C TYR A 680 13.37 -7.18 -6.80
N ARG A 681 12.98 -7.41 -5.54
CA ARG A 681 12.88 -8.77 -4.98
C ARG A 681 11.52 -9.01 -4.33
N PHE A 682 11.48 -9.11 -3.00
CA PHE A 682 10.28 -9.32 -2.19
C PHE A 682 9.24 -8.22 -2.42
N THR A 683 8.00 -8.60 -2.71
CA THR A 683 6.87 -7.71 -3.04
C THR A 683 7.17 -6.69 -4.16
N GLY A 684 8.12 -7.02 -5.05
CA GLY A 684 8.56 -6.15 -6.13
C GLY A 684 9.38 -4.93 -5.70
N LYS A 685 9.75 -4.85 -4.40
CA LYS A 685 10.47 -3.73 -3.80
C LYS A 685 11.97 -3.86 -3.94
N GLU A 686 12.62 -2.71 -3.90
CA GLU A 686 14.06 -2.61 -3.99
C GLU A 686 14.70 -2.97 -2.65
N ARG A 687 15.69 -3.88 -2.66
CA ARG A 687 16.55 -4.14 -1.50
C ARG A 687 17.84 -3.35 -1.64
N ASP A 688 18.09 -2.44 -0.71
CA ASP A 688 19.31 -1.63 -0.70
C ASP A 688 20.51 -2.51 -0.27
N GLU A 689 21.53 -2.64 -1.13
CA GLU A 689 22.69 -3.50 -0.86
C GLU A 689 23.50 -3.06 0.37
N GLY A 690 23.58 -1.76 0.63
CA GLY A 690 24.37 -1.21 1.74
C GLY A 690 23.72 -1.36 3.10
N THR A 691 22.40 -1.20 3.19
CA THR A 691 21.66 -1.23 4.46
C THR A 691 20.97 -2.56 4.71
N GLY A 692 20.67 -3.32 3.65
CA GLY A 692 19.83 -4.51 3.68
C GLY A 692 18.32 -4.22 3.64
N PHE A 693 17.90 -2.96 3.79
CA PHE A 693 16.49 -2.62 3.89
C PHE A 693 15.75 -2.73 2.56
N TYR A 694 14.46 -3.05 2.63
CA TYR A 694 13.53 -2.85 1.53
C TYR A 694 12.96 -1.43 1.55
N TYR A 695 13.05 -0.72 0.43
CA TYR A 695 12.43 0.60 0.27
C TYR A 695 10.99 0.49 -0.22
N HIS A 696 10.03 0.95 0.59
CA HIS A 696 8.59 0.88 0.29
C HIS A 696 7.96 2.23 -0.08
N GLY A 697 8.73 3.30 -0.22
CA GLY A 697 8.20 4.64 -0.50
C GLY A 697 8.29 5.52 0.75
N ALA A 698 7.35 5.38 1.67
CA ALA A 698 7.34 6.17 2.91
C ALA A 698 8.30 5.63 3.99
N ARG A 699 8.52 4.32 4.02
CA ARG A 699 9.32 3.64 5.06
C ARG A 699 10.30 2.62 4.49
N TYR A 700 11.23 2.18 5.35
CA TYR A 700 12.17 1.10 5.10
C TYR A 700 11.83 -0.11 5.99
N CYS A 701 11.77 -1.30 5.39
CA CYS A 701 11.53 -2.55 6.11
C CYS A 701 12.84 -3.30 6.32
N ALA A 702 13.06 -3.81 7.54
CA ALA A 702 14.18 -4.68 7.88
C ALA A 702 13.70 -6.14 7.87
N PRO A 703 13.84 -6.88 6.74
CA PRO A 703 13.20 -8.19 6.58
C PRO A 703 13.70 -9.23 7.58
N TRP A 704 14.97 -9.17 8.00
CA TRP A 704 15.49 -10.08 9.03
C TRP A 704 14.90 -9.83 10.43
N LEU A 705 14.33 -8.65 10.67
CA LEU A 705 13.62 -8.34 11.92
C LEU A 705 12.10 -8.48 11.79
N GLY A 706 11.58 -8.64 10.57
CA GLY A 706 10.14 -8.70 10.30
C GLY A 706 9.38 -7.41 10.61
N ARG A 707 10.02 -6.23 10.52
CA ARG A 707 9.42 -4.97 10.95
C ARG A 707 9.93 -3.71 10.24
N TRP A 708 9.19 -2.61 10.37
CA TRP A 708 9.59 -1.29 9.91
C TRP A 708 10.70 -0.66 10.77
N THR A 709 11.54 0.19 10.16
CA THR A 709 12.61 0.92 10.85
C THR A 709 12.17 2.27 11.43
N THR A 710 11.00 2.75 11.03
CA THR A 710 10.39 4.02 11.47
C THR A 710 8.89 3.82 11.72
N CYS A 711 8.29 4.72 12.51
CA CYS A 711 6.87 4.70 12.82
C CYS A 711 6.01 4.94 11.55
N ASP A 712 4.82 4.34 11.53
CA ASP A 712 3.84 4.57 10.46
C ASP A 712 3.43 6.04 10.36
N PRO A 713 3.56 6.73 9.20
CA PRO A 713 3.18 8.12 9.07
C PRO A 713 1.71 8.44 9.42
N PRO A 714 0.72 7.60 9.07
CA PRO A 714 -0.67 7.75 9.52
C PRO A 714 -0.90 7.41 11.00
N GLY A 715 0.08 6.85 11.70
CA GLY A 715 -0.01 6.46 13.11
C GLY A 715 -0.70 5.12 13.31
N VAL A 716 -1.71 5.07 14.18
CA VAL A 716 -2.35 3.82 14.63
C VAL A 716 -3.46 3.31 13.69
N SER A 717 -3.46 3.71 12.41
CA SER A 717 -4.54 3.36 11.46
C SER A 717 -4.50 1.91 10.98
N ASP A 718 -3.31 1.32 10.85
CA ASP A 718 -3.11 -0.08 10.40
C ASP A 718 -2.78 -1.04 11.55
N GLY A 719 -2.98 -0.58 12.80
CA GLY A 719 -2.65 -1.31 14.02
C GLY A 719 -2.12 -0.39 15.10
N VAL A 720 -2.19 -0.83 16.36
CA VAL A 720 -1.76 0.00 17.51
C VAL A 720 -0.23 0.08 17.62
N SER A 721 0.50 -0.93 17.14
CA SER A 721 1.96 -0.90 17.04
C SER A 721 2.41 -0.29 15.71
N ALA A 722 3.14 0.82 15.76
CA ALA A 722 3.54 1.60 14.58
C ALA A 722 4.62 0.92 13.70
N TYR A 723 5.09 -0.26 14.07
CA TYR A 723 6.23 -0.94 13.44
C TYR A 723 5.90 -2.30 12.80
N VAL A 724 4.68 -2.81 12.98
CA VAL A 724 4.26 -4.12 12.47
C VAL A 724 4.25 -4.09 10.94
N TYR A 725 4.83 -5.13 10.33
CA TYR A 725 4.79 -5.30 8.88
C TYR A 725 3.61 -6.21 8.50
N ALA A 726 2.79 -5.76 7.54
CA ALA A 726 1.76 -6.57 6.90
C ALA A 726 0.79 -7.27 7.89
N ARG A 727 0.45 -6.60 9.01
CA ARG A 727 -0.39 -7.13 10.11
C ARG A 727 0.06 -8.50 10.64
N ASP A 728 1.36 -8.76 10.67
CA ASP A 728 1.95 -10.06 11.00
C ASP A 728 1.50 -11.22 10.10
N ASN A 729 0.94 -10.91 8.93
CA ASN A 729 0.56 -11.86 7.89
C ASN A 729 1.21 -11.50 6.55
N PRO A 730 2.55 -11.60 6.45
CA PRO A 730 3.31 -11.21 5.25
C PRO A 730 3.09 -12.16 4.05
N VAL A 731 2.37 -13.27 4.25
CA VAL A 731 1.98 -14.22 3.20
C VAL A 731 0.66 -13.79 2.55
N GLY A 732 -0.25 -13.22 3.34
CA GLY A 732 -1.56 -12.72 2.92
C GLY A 732 -1.53 -11.28 2.40
N TYR A 733 -0.71 -10.43 3.03
CA TYR A 733 -0.69 -8.99 2.84
C TYR A 733 0.66 -8.48 2.32
N SER A 734 0.62 -7.31 1.68
CA SER A 734 1.80 -6.50 1.35
C SER A 734 1.54 -5.05 1.72
N ASP A 735 2.57 -4.23 1.94
CA ASP A 735 2.41 -2.79 2.10
C ASP A 735 3.15 -2.05 0.98
N PRO A 736 2.49 -1.74 -0.14
CA PRO A 736 3.15 -1.16 -1.30
C PRO A 736 3.64 0.28 -1.11
N ALA A 737 3.11 1.05 -0.16
CA ALA A 737 3.49 2.45 0.04
C ALA A 737 4.31 2.66 1.32
N GLY A 738 4.42 1.63 2.16
CA GLY A 738 4.98 1.74 3.50
C GLY A 738 4.06 2.52 4.43
N THR A 739 2.75 2.45 4.24
CA THR A 739 1.74 3.20 5.03
C THR A 739 0.48 2.40 5.36
N GLN A 740 0.23 1.30 4.66
CA GLN A 740 -0.97 0.49 4.87
C GLN A 740 -0.82 -0.90 4.28
N SER A 741 -1.09 -1.90 5.11
CA SER A 741 -1.21 -3.29 4.67
C SER A 741 -2.42 -3.47 3.77
N GLN A 742 -2.21 -4.12 2.63
CA GLN A 742 -3.25 -4.39 1.63
C GLN A 742 -3.23 -5.89 1.27
N PRO A 743 -4.40 -6.53 1.21
CA PRO A 743 -4.51 -7.85 0.59
C PRO A 743 -4.17 -7.71 -0.90
N LYS A 744 -3.62 -8.76 -1.50
CA LYS A 744 -3.11 -8.64 -2.87
C LYS A 744 -4.21 -8.68 -3.93
N SER A 745 -4.10 -7.77 -4.90
CA SER A 745 -5.13 -7.36 -5.85
C SER A 745 -5.60 -8.39 -6.89
N TYR A 746 -4.95 -9.54 -7.04
CA TYR A 746 -5.47 -10.54 -7.98
C TYR A 746 -6.86 -11.04 -7.56
N ASP A 747 -7.19 -10.93 -6.28
CA ASP A 747 -8.44 -11.41 -5.69
C ASP A 747 -9.60 -10.38 -5.79
N ILE A 748 -9.34 -9.18 -6.34
CA ILE A 748 -10.33 -8.11 -6.48
C ILE A 748 -10.21 -7.53 -7.88
N GLY A 749 -11.09 -7.95 -8.80
CA GLY A 749 -11.16 -7.34 -10.13
C GLY A 749 -11.34 -5.83 -10.05
N PRO A 750 -10.78 -5.03 -10.98
CA PRO A 750 -11.00 -3.60 -11.00
C PRO A 750 -12.49 -3.31 -11.23
N PHE A 751 -13.23 -2.98 -10.18
CA PHE A 751 -14.58 -2.44 -10.33
C PHE A 751 -14.43 -1.02 -10.87
N ARG A 752 -14.63 -0.85 -12.18
CA ARG A 752 -14.67 0.47 -12.82
C ARG A 752 -16.11 0.93 -12.92
N LEU A 753 -16.48 1.94 -12.12
CA LEU A 753 -17.70 2.72 -12.32
C LEU A 753 -17.29 4.04 -13.01
N GLY A 754 -17.27 4.06 -14.34
CA GLY A 754 -16.82 5.22 -15.11
C GLY A 754 -15.34 5.56 -14.90
N ASN A 755 -15.03 6.86 -14.74
CA ASN A 755 -13.65 7.37 -14.55
C ASN A 755 -13.05 7.06 -13.17
N PHE A 756 -13.76 6.34 -12.30
CA PHE A 756 -13.27 5.94 -10.99
C PHE A 756 -12.78 4.50 -11.01
N GLN A 757 -11.49 4.33 -10.73
CA GLN A 757 -10.91 3.05 -10.35
C GLN A 757 -11.14 2.87 -8.84
N LEU A 758 -12.10 2.02 -8.46
CA LEU A 758 -12.22 1.55 -7.08
C LEU A 758 -11.33 0.31 -6.93
N SER A 759 -10.14 0.50 -6.35
CA SER A 759 -9.34 -0.60 -5.79
C SER A 759 -9.75 -0.82 -4.33
N GLY A 760 -10.11 -2.05 -3.96
CA GLY A 760 -10.19 -2.45 -2.55
C GLY A 760 -11.59 -2.47 -1.91
N ILE A 761 -12.57 -3.16 -2.49
CA ILE A 761 -13.71 -3.63 -1.70
C ILE A 761 -13.32 -4.98 -1.11
N GLU A 762 -12.91 -4.98 0.16
CA GLU A 762 -12.77 -6.21 0.95
C GLU A 762 -14.13 -6.86 1.22
N PRO A 763 -14.14 -8.17 1.47
CA PRO A 763 -14.99 -8.77 2.47
C PRO A 763 -14.12 -9.33 3.61
N LEU A 764 -13.56 -8.44 4.44
CA LEU A 764 -13.30 -8.71 5.86
C LEU A 764 -13.54 -7.43 6.65
N HIS A 765 -14.15 -7.59 7.81
CA HIS A 765 -14.67 -6.52 8.65
C HIS A 765 -13.55 -5.78 9.40
N ALA A 766 -12.79 -4.94 8.71
CA ALA A 766 -12.54 -3.62 9.26
C ALA A 766 -13.69 -2.75 8.76
N GLU A 767 -14.55 -2.30 9.68
CA GLU A 767 -15.33 -1.13 9.38
C GLU A 767 -14.30 -0.04 9.05
N LEU A 768 -14.14 0.29 7.77
CA LEU A 768 -13.73 1.63 7.42
C LEU A 768 -14.90 2.50 7.86
N GLN A 769 -14.93 2.80 9.16
CA GLN A 769 -15.75 3.87 9.68
C GLN A 769 -15.12 5.13 9.11
N LEU A 770 -15.56 5.50 7.91
CA LEU A 770 -15.50 6.88 7.46
C LEU A 770 -16.42 7.62 8.43
N ASP A 771 -15.84 8.11 9.52
CA ASP A 771 -16.56 9.04 10.38
C ASP A 771 -16.93 10.23 9.48
N LEU A 772 -18.24 10.48 9.33
CA LEU A 772 -18.75 11.62 8.58
C LEU A 772 -18.23 12.96 9.14
N GLY A 773 -17.61 12.95 10.33
CA GLY A 773 -16.85 14.08 10.88
C GLY A 773 -15.60 14.45 10.06
N ASP A 774 -14.89 13.46 9.49
CA ASP A 774 -13.69 13.70 8.64
C ASP A 774 -14.05 14.33 7.29
N LEU A 775 -15.34 14.33 6.90
CA LEU A 775 -15.84 14.98 5.69
C LEU A 775 -16.11 16.48 5.90
N PHE A 776 -16.19 16.95 7.15
CA PHE A 776 -16.51 18.34 7.47
C PHE A 776 -15.41 19.11 8.20
N SER A 777 -14.33 18.45 8.63
CA SER A 777 -13.20 19.08 9.34
C SER A 777 -11.98 19.36 8.44
N GLY A 778 -12.18 19.86 7.21
CA GLY A 778 -11.12 20.38 6.33
C GLY A 778 -9.91 19.46 6.07
N GLY A 779 -10.02 18.19 6.45
CA GLY A 779 -8.95 17.21 6.43
C GLY A 779 -8.83 16.62 5.04
N THR A 780 -7.61 16.58 4.49
CA THR A 780 -7.37 15.83 3.27
C THR A 780 -7.38 14.34 3.65
N ILE A 781 -8.41 13.59 3.25
CA ILE A 781 -8.32 12.14 3.15
C ILE A 781 -7.38 11.86 1.97
N GLY A 782 -6.11 11.60 2.29
CA GLY A 782 -5.12 11.20 1.29
C GLY A 782 -5.39 9.79 0.81
N ILE A 783 -6.13 9.63 -0.29
CA ILE A 783 -6.07 8.39 -1.07
C ILE A 783 -4.78 8.47 -1.89
N THR A 784 -3.69 7.89 -1.37
CA THR A 784 -2.48 7.66 -2.15
C THR A 784 -2.74 6.53 -3.14
N SER A 785 -3.14 6.87 -4.36
CA SER A 785 -2.99 5.96 -5.50
C SER A 785 -1.50 5.90 -5.86
N ALA A 786 -0.90 4.73 -5.70
CA ALA A 786 0.46 4.46 -6.14
C ALA A 786 0.47 4.39 -7.67
N ASN A 787 0.67 5.51 -8.34
CA ASN A 787 1.22 5.54 -9.70
C ASN A 787 2.16 6.73 -9.86
N ALA A 788 3.29 6.47 -10.50
CA ALA A 788 4.37 7.41 -10.71
C ALA A 788 3.88 8.70 -11.40
N GLY A 789 4.33 9.85 -10.90
CA GLY A 789 4.39 11.10 -11.64
C GLY A 789 3.04 11.65 -12.15
N GLY A 790 2.20 12.14 -11.23
CA GLY A 790 1.04 12.96 -11.61
C GLY A 790 0.14 13.22 -10.42
N ALA A 791 0.14 14.45 -9.92
CA ALA A 791 -0.83 14.88 -8.92
C ALA A 791 -2.24 14.86 -9.55
N VAL A 792 -3.04 13.84 -9.24
CA VAL A 792 -4.49 13.86 -9.49
C VAL A 792 -5.12 14.66 -8.36
N ARG A 793 -5.43 15.93 -8.62
CA ARG A 793 -6.32 16.74 -7.80
C ARG A 793 -7.75 16.20 -7.98
N LEU A 794 -8.33 15.65 -6.91
CA LEU A 794 -9.79 15.72 -6.75
C LEU A 794 -10.10 17.12 -6.20
N THR A 795 -10.45 18.06 -7.08
CA THR A 795 -11.18 19.25 -6.67
C THR A 795 -12.62 18.82 -6.39
N SER A 796 -12.92 18.41 -5.16
CA SER A 796 -14.31 18.32 -4.72
C SER A 796 -14.74 19.68 -4.15
N ASP A 797 -14.84 20.68 -5.04
CA ASP A 797 -15.97 21.57 -4.93
C ASP A 797 -17.10 20.87 -5.69
N VAL A 798 -17.96 20.14 -4.97
CA VAL A 798 -19.31 19.92 -5.49
C VAL A 798 -20.03 21.26 -5.32
N SER A 799 -19.72 22.21 -6.19
CA SER A 799 -20.64 23.29 -6.49
C SER A 799 -21.80 22.66 -7.25
N ILE A 800 -22.88 22.32 -6.54
CA ILE A 800 -24.20 22.34 -7.16
C ILE A 800 -24.31 23.75 -7.74
N PRO A 801 -24.46 23.93 -9.06
CA PRO A 801 -24.67 25.27 -9.58
C PRO A 801 -25.89 25.82 -8.85
N ALA A 802 -25.70 26.92 -8.13
CA ALA A 802 -26.81 27.74 -7.71
C ALA A 802 -27.52 28.15 -9.01
N LEU A 803 -28.58 27.43 -9.35
CA LEU A 803 -29.54 27.86 -10.35
C LEU A 803 -30.15 29.13 -9.78
N GLY A 804 -29.67 30.27 -10.29
CA GLY A 804 -30.24 31.58 -9.98
C GLY A 804 -31.71 31.56 -10.32
N LEU A 805 -32.56 31.54 -9.29
CA LEU A 805 -33.99 31.77 -9.43
C LEU A 805 -34.21 33.29 -9.51
N SER A 806 -34.24 33.84 -10.73
CA SER A 806 -34.91 35.11 -10.98
C SER A 806 -36.40 34.83 -11.22
N GLY A 807 -37.27 35.43 -10.40
CA GLY A 807 -38.70 35.13 -10.33
C GLY A 807 -39.49 35.32 -11.63
N GLY A 808 -40.54 34.51 -11.79
CA GLY A 808 -41.55 34.63 -12.84
C GLY A 808 -42.38 33.35 -13.00
N VAL A 809 -43.70 33.47 -12.93
CA VAL A 809 -44.69 32.39 -12.94
C VAL A 809 -44.71 31.66 -14.31
N GLY A 810 -44.51 30.34 -14.34
CA GLY A 810 -44.69 29.52 -15.55
C GLY A 810 -44.16 28.07 -15.42
N SER A 811 -44.87 27.12 -16.01
CA SER A 811 -44.61 25.67 -15.99
C SER A 811 -43.23 25.29 -16.59
N TYR A 812 -42.45 24.45 -15.91
CA TYR A 812 -41.17 23.94 -16.41
C TYR A 812 -41.30 22.54 -17.03
N ARG A 813 -40.79 22.34 -18.25
CA ARG A 813 -40.54 21.03 -18.86
C ARG A 813 -39.05 20.71 -18.76
N LEU A 814 -38.68 19.61 -18.12
CA LEU A 814 -37.36 18.99 -18.23
C LEU A 814 -37.39 18.02 -19.41
N GLY A 815 -36.62 18.29 -20.47
CA GLY A 815 -36.38 17.33 -21.55
C GLY A 815 -35.08 16.59 -21.28
N LEU A 816 -35.12 15.24 -21.24
CA LEU A 816 -33.93 14.41 -21.42
C LEU A 816 -33.70 14.24 -22.92
N GLU A 817 -32.54 14.65 -23.42
CA GLU A 817 -32.10 14.28 -24.77
C GLU A 817 -31.68 12.79 -24.80
N ALA A 818 -32.08 12.09 -25.87
CA ALA A 818 -32.06 10.64 -26.00
C ALA A 818 -30.66 10.02 -25.84
N LEU A 819 -30.56 8.97 -25.00
CA LEU A 819 -29.39 8.09 -24.94
C LEU A 819 -29.51 7.01 -26.05
N ARG A 820 -28.74 7.14 -27.14
CA ARG A 820 -28.64 6.09 -28.16
C ARG A 820 -27.56 5.09 -27.78
N ILE A 821 -27.92 3.82 -27.62
CA ILE A 821 -26.97 2.71 -27.53
C ILE A 821 -27.12 1.87 -28.81
N SER A 822 -26.04 1.76 -29.57
CA SER A 822 -25.99 0.97 -30.81
C SER A 822 -24.95 -0.14 -30.69
N ASN A 823 -25.42 -1.37 -30.44
CA ASN A 823 -24.63 -2.59 -30.61
C ASN A 823 -25.28 -3.43 -31.71
N GLY A 824 -24.99 -3.12 -32.98
CA GLY A 824 -25.09 -4.02 -34.14
C GLY A 824 -26.42 -4.69 -34.54
N ILE A 825 -27.41 -4.90 -33.67
CA ILE A 825 -28.65 -5.65 -34.00
C ILE A 825 -29.94 -5.06 -33.37
N ALA A 826 -29.90 -4.10 -32.44
CA ALA A 826 -31.13 -3.42 -31.97
C ALA A 826 -30.90 -2.01 -31.41
N THR A 827 -31.91 -1.15 -31.56
CA THR A 827 -32.02 0.20 -31.00
C THR A 827 -33.10 0.19 -29.91
N ALA A 828 -32.80 0.75 -28.72
CA ALA A 828 -33.80 0.97 -27.66
C ALA A 828 -33.86 2.48 -27.35
N ASP A 829 -35.06 3.06 -27.43
CA ASP A 829 -35.33 4.45 -27.06
C ASP A 829 -35.95 4.49 -25.66
N ILE A 830 -35.31 5.19 -24.71
CA ILE A 830 -35.84 5.46 -23.37
C ILE A 830 -36.38 6.88 -23.37
N SER A 831 -37.68 7.05 -23.09
CA SER A 831 -38.29 8.35 -22.88
C SER A 831 -39.19 8.34 -21.65
N GLY A 832 -39.17 9.42 -20.88
CA GLY A 832 -40.03 9.59 -19.70
C GLY A 832 -40.25 11.08 -19.41
N SER A 833 -41.44 11.41 -18.90
CA SER A 833 -41.82 12.76 -18.48
C SER A 833 -42.38 12.72 -17.05
N ALA A 834 -41.91 13.61 -16.17
CA ALA A 834 -42.45 13.77 -14.82
C ALA A 834 -43.22 15.10 -14.69
N VAL A 835 -44.42 15.06 -14.11
CA VAL A 835 -45.19 16.26 -13.72
C VAL A 835 -45.22 16.31 -12.19
N LEU A 836 -44.70 17.39 -11.60
CA LEU A 836 -44.67 17.60 -10.15
C LEU A 836 -46.03 18.12 -9.65
N HIS A 837 -46.72 17.32 -8.85
CA HIS A 837 -47.73 17.81 -7.89
C HIS A 837 -47.33 17.35 -6.48
N SER A 838 -47.79 18.06 -5.45
CA SER A 838 -47.55 17.75 -4.04
C SER A 838 -48.20 16.42 -3.65
N GLY A 839 -47.47 15.32 -3.87
CA GLY A 839 -47.82 13.93 -3.61
C GLY A 839 -46.71 12.99 -4.13
N PRO A 840 -46.74 11.67 -3.81
CA PRO A 840 -45.69 10.74 -4.23
C PRO A 840 -45.55 10.71 -5.75
N VAL A 841 -44.31 10.82 -6.23
CA VAL A 841 -43.96 10.78 -7.66
C VAL A 841 -43.92 9.33 -8.13
N THR A 842 -44.66 9.01 -9.18
CA THR A 842 -44.60 7.70 -9.86
C THR A 842 -43.85 7.87 -11.17
N LEU A 843 -42.84 7.02 -11.40
CA LEU A 843 -42.05 6.96 -12.63
C LEU A 843 -42.45 5.69 -13.38
N ASP A 844 -43.10 5.86 -14.53
CA ASP A 844 -43.43 4.75 -15.44
C ASP A 844 -42.34 4.64 -16.52
N LEU A 845 -41.68 3.49 -16.60
CA LEU A 845 -40.71 3.15 -17.63
C LEU A 845 -41.32 2.11 -18.56
N SER A 846 -41.43 2.41 -19.86
CA SER A 846 -41.83 1.45 -20.88
C SER A 846 -40.62 1.03 -21.73
N VAL A 847 -40.36 -0.26 -21.83
CA VAL A 847 -39.38 -0.84 -22.76
C VAL A 847 -40.16 -1.59 -23.84
N SER A 848 -40.00 -1.24 -25.11
CA SER A 848 -40.61 -1.94 -26.24
C SER A 848 -39.55 -2.73 -27.02
N GLY A 849 -39.67 -4.07 -26.96
CA GLY A 849 -38.92 -5.04 -27.77
C GLY A 849 -39.67 -6.37 -27.69
N TYR A 850 -39.79 -7.09 -28.80
CA TYR A 850 -40.75 -8.20 -28.99
C TYR A 850 -40.75 -9.26 -27.87
N GLY A 851 -41.93 -9.49 -27.28
CA GLY A 851 -42.26 -10.64 -26.43
C GLY A 851 -42.29 -10.34 -24.93
N GLU A 852 -43.46 -9.95 -24.43
CA GLU A 852 -43.83 -9.61 -23.04
C GLU A 852 -43.34 -8.24 -22.50
N THR A 853 -44.31 -7.36 -22.23
CA THR A 853 -44.11 -6.06 -21.61
C THR A 853 -43.85 -6.23 -20.11
N PHE A 854 -42.62 -5.98 -19.67
CA PHE A 854 -42.29 -5.91 -18.25
C PHE A 854 -42.41 -4.46 -17.76
N VAL A 855 -43.34 -4.19 -16.83
CA VAL A 855 -43.48 -2.88 -16.17
C VAL A 855 -42.96 -3.00 -14.74
N PRO A 856 -41.71 -2.59 -14.44
CA PRO A 856 -41.24 -2.55 -13.07
C PRO A 856 -41.87 -1.36 -12.33
N ARG A 857 -42.69 -1.63 -11.31
CA ARG A 857 -43.12 -0.61 -10.34
C ARG A 857 -42.08 -0.50 -9.24
N ILE A 858 -41.37 0.64 -9.19
CA ILE A 858 -40.54 1.01 -8.03
C ILE A 858 -41.39 1.93 -7.15
N SER A 859 -41.72 1.47 -5.94
CA SER A 859 -42.37 2.30 -4.92
C SER A 859 -41.32 2.66 -3.87
N LEU A 860 -40.98 3.95 -3.77
CA LEU A 860 -40.19 4.47 -2.65
C LEU A 860 -41.15 4.85 -1.53
N SER A 861 -41.10 4.14 -0.40
CA SER A 861 -41.83 4.52 0.81
C SER A 861 -40.90 4.62 2.02
N ASN A 862 -41.14 5.67 2.81
CA ASN A 862 -40.69 5.95 4.18
C ASN A 862 -39.33 6.67 4.37
N TRP A 863 -39.40 8.00 4.37
CA TRP A 863 -38.57 8.90 5.21
C TRP A 863 -39.51 9.79 6.02
N ARG A 864 -39.84 9.39 7.25
CA ARG A 864 -40.45 10.23 8.28
C ARG A 864 -40.24 9.56 9.63
N GLU A 865 -39.44 10.19 10.50
CA GLU A 865 -39.62 10.34 11.97
C GLU A 865 -38.28 10.66 12.64
N ASN A 866 -38.07 11.95 12.94
CA ASN A 866 -37.48 12.50 14.17
C ASN A 866 -36.82 13.86 13.90
N LEU A 867 -37.64 14.91 13.91
CA LEU A 867 -37.24 16.29 14.20
C LEU A 867 -38.50 17.04 14.60
N ASP A 868 -39.04 16.67 15.77
CA ASP A 868 -40.15 17.39 16.41
C ASP A 868 -39.87 17.46 17.92
N SER A 869 -38.87 18.26 18.31
CA SER A 869 -38.80 18.84 19.66
C SER A 869 -37.70 19.90 19.78
N THR A 870 -37.84 21.05 19.10
CA THR A 870 -37.49 22.39 19.64
C THR A 870 -37.76 23.45 18.58
N VAL A 871 -38.09 24.66 19.03
CA VAL A 871 -38.42 25.87 18.25
C VAL A 871 -39.91 26.03 17.92
N SER A 872 -40.73 26.11 18.97
CA SER A 872 -41.82 27.10 18.98
C SER A 872 -41.30 28.38 19.62
N ASN A 873 -41.25 29.45 18.81
CA ASN A 873 -41.29 30.89 19.15
C ASN A 873 -40.20 31.66 18.40
N PHE A 874 -40.54 32.17 17.22
CA PHE A 874 -40.68 33.61 16.97
C PHE A 874 -41.17 33.85 15.53
N ARG A 875 -42.40 34.34 15.41
CA ARG A 875 -42.92 35.02 14.21
C ARG A 875 -42.42 36.46 14.24
N GLY A 876 -41.99 37.02 13.10
CA GLY A 876 -41.66 38.44 13.07
C GLY A 876 -41.16 39.00 11.73
N TRP A 877 -42.09 39.17 10.80
CA TRP A 877 -42.14 40.25 9.80
C TRP A 877 -41.23 40.25 8.56
N ALA A 878 -41.90 40.60 7.47
CA ALA A 878 -41.45 40.69 6.10
C ALA A 878 -41.02 42.11 5.73
N GLY A 879 -40.19 42.22 4.69
CA GLY A 879 -40.48 43.18 3.62
C GLY A 879 -39.38 44.20 3.26
N VAL A 880 -39.25 44.36 1.93
CA VAL A 880 -38.90 45.55 1.14
C VAL A 880 -37.50 45.58 0.51
N PHE A 881 -37.51 45.48 -0.82
CA PHE A 881 -36.42 45.74 -1.77
C PHE A 881 -35.96 47.21 -1.75
N GLY A 882 -34.67 47.46 -1.98
CA GLY A 882 -34.16 48.78 -2.34
C GLY A 882 -32.66 48.78 -2.67
N ARG A 883 -32.34 49.01 -3.95
CA ARG A 883 -30.99 49.22 -4.49
C ARG A 883 -30.63 50.69 -4.36
N VAL A 884 -29.49 51.04 -3.74
CA VAL A 884 -28.85 52.36 -3.86
C VAL A 884 -27.32 52.18 -3.87
N ASP A 885 -26.69 52.95 -4.74
CA ASP A 885 -25.28 52.92 -5.14
C ASP A 885 -24.47 54.05 -4.45
N VAL A 886 -23.18 53.76 -4.21
CA VAL A 886 -21.99 54.63 -3.99
C VAL A 886 -21.98 55.72 -2.89
N GLY A 887 -20.94 55.67 -2.03
CA GLY A 887 -20.41 56.86 -1.33
C GLY A 887 -19.61 56.54 -0.06
N GLY A 888 -18.29 56.82 -0.06
CA GLY A 888 -17.40 56.55 1.06
C GLY A 888 -17.53 57.53 2.24
N LEU A 889 -17.17 57.07 3.45
CA LEU A 889 -16.65 57.92 4.53
C LEU A 889 -15.93 57.07 5.59
N THR A 890 -14.87 57.65 6.14
CA THR A 890 -13.94 57.08 7.12
C THR A 890 -14.35 57.39 8.57
N VAL A 891 -13.87 56.56 9.50
CA VAL A 891 -13.68 56.74 10.96
C VAL A 891 -14.87 56.44 11.88
N GLY A 892 -14.62 55.52 12.83
CA GLY A 892 -15.40 55.40 14.06
C GLY A 892 -15.02 54.16 14.87
N ALA A 893 -13.98 54.28 15.71
CA ALA A 893 -13.67 53.29 16.73
C ALA A 893 -14.82 53.16 17.74
N PHE A 894 -15.16 51.92 18.11
CA PHE A 894 -15.88 51.63 19.36
C PHE A 894 -15.25 50.44 20.07
N SER A 895 -14.84 50.69 21.30
CA SER A 895 -14.46 49.73 22.34
C SER A 895 -15.48 49.80 23.47
N LEU A 896 -15.92 48.66 24.00
CA LEU A 896 -16.32 48.35 25.40
C LEU A 896 -17.01 46.96 25.34
N SER A 897 -16.48 45.87 25.90
CA SER A 897 -16.17 45.47 27.29
C SER A 897 -17.39 45.13 28.17
N ALA A 898 -17.28 43.94 28.80
CA ALA A 898 -18.02 43.41 29.95
C ALA A 898 -19.48 42.95 29.67
N ASP A 899 -20.03 41.90 30.27
CA ASP A 899 -19.61 41.11 31.44
C ASP A 899 -20.33 39.75 31.45
N ALA A 900 -19.81 38.86 32.30
CA ALA A 900 -20.32 37.52 32.57
C ALA A 900 -21.73 37.49 33.20
N ARG A 901 -22.49 36.42 32.89
CA ARG A 901 -23.28 35.54 33.81
C ARG A 901 -24.41 34.85 33.05
N GLY A 902 -24.50 33.52 33.20
CA GLY A 902 -25.60 32.67 32.75
C GLY A 902 -25.10 31.33 32.28
#